data_AF-A0A9W5YSH9-F1
#
_entry.id   AF-A0A9W5YSH9-F1
#
_cell.length_a   1.000
_cell.length_b   1.000
_cell.length_c   1.000
_cell.angle_alpha   90.00
_cell.angle_beta   90.00
_cell.angle_gamma   90.00
#
_symmetry.space_group_name_H-M   'P 1'
#
loop_
_entity.id
_entity.type
_entity.pdbx_description
1 polymer ?
#
loop_
_entity_poly.entity_id
_entity_poly.type
_entity_poly.pdbx_seq_one_letter_code
_entity_poly.pdbx_strand_id
1 'polypeptide(L)'
;MSDKDLLTTISQELAGTRYASSLTPLSGGTANFVYRAQLDQPLPDGTKSVILKHTEAFIALNREFKLPAERCLFEESILKTLDGFSSVLDRNKQTETHAQEVTVKTPRLFSFNRETNTAVMEDLPDSQDLKSFLISTAASNNVTQKWASSIGRALGNWLQSFHHWADNEAQAGVAAEMDKNQYMRDLKFMVNYDALVNSVDKYQTVLGDSRDVFNKVREMAAAELKQKDGEGFGIIHGDFWSGNVLIPKTAVEQPDHLPLFIIDWELCHCGARALDLGQMFAELYMLKHFKNIDAGTWIIQGIVDGYQGLDDEMAFRVLIHVGVHFIAWGPLIPGWGTSEQVEDVVCLGRDMVTKAWGKDKSWFEGLCQTAGPFALPTSQSVLLIPPSISSLDADHCTERVPVMGSSKKKKRGHPTSEPSSSKRRKATETAPEAPGQSEEDQPEQITPSEAQPQPTTPSQAQSLISRGSSTTDLPFRRRDDPDDLNRYEDLKQSIIMVDVELPDDIKKYVTKILGSMKIREAGQSKVEDSFTEQITKINCRDSKKHEWVGAIHNAILGLKLENKAAITTVEDQVWHTDIQPKLLQRSEYTSKPDICVGLCKTYIQEILDSIMDYTAAEAFWDNLKEEYGVIGDPYAESQYLRFPFFILDIQSGTDRSTLQQAQNRAAVSAAGALWMIQMLSANRRDTIRTKSRKSIDLTTLPVFSIVSEGATLQLWVHYQKRVMGEKWSKTEYYSAHFVSWHATSEEVRSEILKHVYAILRWGIGEYKDKVVEALKSFK
;
A
#
# COMPACT_ATOMS: atom_id res chain seq x y z
N MET A 1 6.27 21.35 -5.38
CA MET A 1 4.94 21.84 -5.77
C MET A 1 3.91 21.20 -4.85
N SER A 2 3.01 21.95 -4.23
CA SER A 2 1.90 21.41 -3.43
C SER A 2 0.71 21.01 -4.32
N ASP A 3 -0.27 20.27 -3.79
CA ASP A 3 -1.50 19.94 -4.55
C ASP A 3 -2.29 21.20 -4.94
N LYS A 4 -2.19 22.27 -4.14
CA LYS A 4 -2.84 23.57 -4.43
C LYS A 4 -2.14 24.30 -5.57
N ASP A 5 -0.81 24.21 -5.66
CA ASP A 5 -0.03 24.78 -6.77
C ASP A 5 -0.33 24.00 -8.07
N LEU A 6 -0.41 22.67 -7.99
CA LEU A 6 -0.78 21.82 -9.12
C LEU A 6 -2.20 22.11 -9.62
N LEU A 7 -3.19 22.11 -8.72
CA LEU A 7 -4.58 22.46 -9.04
C LEU A 7 -4.67 23.84 -9.72
N THR A 8 -3.95 24.82 -9.18
CA THR A 8 -3.87 26.18 -9.76
C THR A 8 -3.28 26.16 -11.18
N THR A 9 -2.24 25.35 -11.41
CA THR A 9 -1.59 25.20 -12.72
C THR A 9 -2.53 24.56 -13.73
N ILE A 10 -3.23 23.48 -13.36
CA ILE A 10 -4.23 22.81 -14.22
C ILE A 10 -5.42 23.75 -14.51
N SER A 11 -5.92 24.50 -13.52
CA SER A 11 -6.97 25.50 -13.76
C SER A 11 -6.53 26.63 -14.71
N GLN A 12 -5.25 27.02 -14.70
CA GLN A 12 -4.69 27.98 -15.67
C GLN A 12 -4.52 27.36 -17.06
N GLU A 13 -4.12 26.09 -17.16
CA GLU A 13 -4.01 25.35 -18.42
C GLU A 13 -5.37 25.26 -19.16
N LEU A 14 -6.44 25.02 -18.41
CA LEU A 14 -7.80 24.87 -18.95
C LEU A 14 -8.49 26.21 -19.25
N ALA A 15 -7.98 27.33 -18.73
CA ALA A 15 -8.59 28.64 -18.89
C ALA A 15 -8.60 29.08 -20.37
N GLY A 16 -9.78 29.38 -20.91
CA GLY A 16 -9.97 29.73 -22.32
C GLY A 16 -10.04 28.53 -23.28
N THR A 17 -9.87 27.30 -22.79
CA THR A 17 -10.20 26.08 -23.55
C THR A 17 -11.71 25.79 -23.48
N ARG A 18 -12.21 24.85 -24.31
CA ARG A 18 -13.59 24.33 -24.17
C ARG A 18 -13.81 23.46 -22.91
N TYR A 19 -12.78 23.27 -22.11
CA TYR A 19 -12.79 22.50 -20.86
C TYR A 19 -12.62 23.39 -19.62
N ALA A 20 -12.75 24.71 -19.77
CA ALA A 20 -12.87 25.65 -18.65
C ALA A 20 -13.98 25.17 -17.70
N SER A 21 -13.64 25.07 -16.42
CA SER A 21 -14.38 24.25 -15.46
C SER A 21 -14.01 24.55 -14.01
N SER A 22 -14.91 24.17 -13.11
CA SER A 22 -14.58 23.99 -11.68
C SER A 22 -14.07 22.56 -11.43
N LEU A 23 -13.00 22.44 -10.64
CA LEU A 23 -12.25 21.21 -10.45
C LEU A 23 -12.48 20.60 -9.06
N THR A 24 -12.95 19.36 -9.00
CA THR A 24 -13.08 18.57 -7.77
C THR A 24 -12.06 17.42 -7.78
N PRO A 25 -11.11 17.33 -6.83
CA PRO A 25 -10.22 16.18 -6.72
C PRO A 25 -10.99 14.86 -6.53
N LEU A 26 -10.50 13.77 -7.14
CA LEU A 26 -11.04 12.42 -6.96
C LEU A 26 -10.07 11.56 -6.16
N SER A 27 -10.61 10.82 -5.19
CA SER A 27 -9.88 9.79 -4.45
C SER A 27 -9.75 8.49 -5.27
N GLY A 28 -8.69 7.71 -4.99
CA GLY A 28 -8.50 6.35 -5.54
C GLY A 28 -7.31 6.21 -6.48
N GLY A 29 -6.90 7.27 -7.17
CA GLY A 29 -5.68 7.25 -8.00
C GLY A 29 -4.41 7.09 -7.16
N THR A 30 -3.58 6.10 -7.50
CA THR A 30 -2.31 5.82 -6.79
C THR A 30 -1.14 6.61 -7.39
N ALA A 31 -1.01 6.54 -8.72
CA ALA A 31 0.10 7.13 -9.46
C ALA A 31 -0.13 8.58 -9.91
N ASN A 32 -1.38 9.00 -10.11
CA ASN A 32 -1.71 10.23 -10.83
C ASN A 32 -2.70 11.13 -10.10
N PHE A 33 -2.65 12.42 -10.39
CA PHE A 33 -3.58 13.40 -9.85
C PHE A 33 -4.83 13.44 -10.72
N VAL A 34 -5.97 13.04 -10.15
CA VAL A 34 -7.25 12.91 -10.87
C VAL A 34 -8.26 13.92 -10.35
N TYR A 35 -8.93 14.62 -11.26
CA TYR A 35 -9.95 15.61 -10.94
C TYR A 35 -11.18 15.41 -11.84
N ARG A 36 -12.38 15.62 -11.31
CA ARG A 36 -13.60 15.81 -12.11
C ARG A 36 -13.79 17.29 -12.37
N ALA A 37 -13.79 17.67 -13.63
CA ALA A 37 -14.12 19.01 -14.11
C ALA A 37 -15.62 19.09 -14.39
N GLN A 38 -16.31 20.07 -13.78
CA GLN A 38 -17.66 20.48 -14.18
C GLN A 38 -17.53 21.65 -15.16
N LEU A 39 -17.94 21.44 -16.41
CA LEU A 39 -17.70 22.37 -17.52
C LEU A 39 -18.56 23.63 -17.41
N ASP A 40 -17.96 24.79 -17.67
CA ASP A 40 -18.66 26.08 -17.70
C ASP A 40 -19.73 26.13 -18.81
N GLN A 41 -19.52 25.38 -19.90
CA GLN A 41 -20.48 25.16 -20.99
C GLN A 41 -20.42 23.68 -21.43
N PRO A 42 -21.55 23.01 -21.71
CA PRO A 42 -21.55 21.63 -22.20
C PRO A 42 -20.85 21.47 -23.56
N LEU A 43 -20.25 20.31 -23.80
CA LEU A 43 -19.72 19.94 -25.12
C LEU A 43 -20.87 19.75 -26.15
N PRO A 44 -20.58 19.74 -27.47
CA PRO A 44 -21.61 19.59 -28.50
C PRO A 44 -22.43 18.29 -28.46
N ASP A 45 -21.94 17.24 -27.79
CA ASP A 45 -22.67 15.98 -27.54
C ASP A 45 -23.52 16.02 -26.25
N GLY A 46 -23.54 17.16 -25.54
CA GLY A 46 -24.27 17.36 -24.29
C GLY A 46 -23.49 17.03 -23.02
N THR A 47 -22.24 16.54 -23.14
CA THR A 47 -21.37 16.22 -22.00
C THR A 47 -21.15 17.45 -21.11
N LYS A 48 -21.39 17.32 -19.80
CA LYS A 48 -21.29 18.41 -18.81
C LYS A 48 -20.09 18.31 -17.87
N SER A 49 -19.48 17.13 -17.77
CA SER A 49 -18.31 16.88 -16.95
C SER A 49 -17.29 16.03 -17.69
N VAL A 50 -16.02 16.24 -17.35
CA VAL A 50 -14.88 15.48 -17.90
C VAL A 50 -13.94 15.09 -16.76
N ILE A 51 -13.16 14.03 -16.96
CA ILE A 51 -12.07 13.66 -16.06
C ILE A 51 -10.79 14.31 -16.56
N LEU A 52 -10.01 14.82 -15.62
CA LEU A 52 -8.65 15.29 -15.81
C LEU A 52 -7.71 14.33 -15.10
N LYS A 53 -6.71 13.83 -15.81
CA LYS A 53 -5.65 12.97 -15.26
C LYS A 53 -4.31 13.63 -15.56
N HIS A 54 -3.60 14.06 -14.52
CA HIS A 54 -2.31 14.73 -14.62
C HIS A 54 -1.19 13.85 -14.07
N THR A 55 -0.09 13.76 -14.83
CA THR A 55 0.95 12.73 -14.64
C THR A 55 2.31 13.37 -14.34
N GLU A 56 2.78 13.14 -13.12
CA GLU A 56 4.06 13.62 -12.60
C GLU A 56 5.17 12.55 -12.67
N ALA A 57 6.42 12.97 -12.52
CA ALA A 57 7.61 12.08 -12.49
C ALA A 57 7.76 11.27 -11.17
N PHE A 58 6.66 11.09 -10.45
CA PHE A 58 6.51 10.39 -9.18
C PHE A 58 5.05 9.91 -9.05
N ILE A 59 4.77 9.00 -8.11
CA ILE A 59 3.38 8.60 -7.80
C ILE A 59 2.70 9.64 -6.90
N ALA A 60 1.44 9.95 -7.20
CA ALA A 60 0.68 10.99 -6.51
C ALA A 60 0.56 10.76 -4.99
N LEU A 61 0.38 9.50 -4.55
CA LEU A 61 0.34 9.14 -3.12
C LEU A 61 1.69 9.36 -2.41
N ASN A 62 2.77 8.83 -2.96
CA ASN A 62 4.12 8.90 -2.39
C ASN A 62 5.10 9.54 -3.37
N ARG A 63 5.31 10.84 -3.17
CA ARG A 63 6.08 11.71 -4.08
C ARG A 63 7.59 11.44 -4.08
N GLU A 64 8.09 10.65 -3.12
CA GLU A 64 9.49 10.22 -3.11
C GLU A 64 9.74 9.00 -4.00
N PHE A 65 8.73 8.15 -4.19
CA PHE A 65 8.79 7.07 -5.17
C PHE A 65 8.67 7.65 -6.59
N LYS A 66 9.81 7.75 -7.28
CA LYS A 66 9.88 8.29 -8.64
C LYS A 66 9.37 7.26 -9.64
N LEU A 67 8.51 7.71 -10.56
CA LEU A 67 7.89 6.90 -11.59
C LEU A 67 7.91 7.72 -12.89
N PRO A 68 8.47 7.22 -14.01
CA PRO A 68 8.60 8.01 -15.23
C PRO A 68 7.26 8.57 -15.71
N ALA A 69 7.24 9.83 -16.14
CA ALA A 69 6.01 10.48 -16.56
C ALA A 69 5.52 9.96 -17.93
N GLU A 70 6.42 9.39 -18.75
CA GLU A 70 6.12 8.87 -20.09
C GLU A 70 5.03 7.80 -20.12
N ARG A 71 4.69 7.19 -18.98
CA ARG A 71 3.56 6.25 -18.82
C ARG A 71 2.22 6.80 -19.36
N CYS A 72 1.98 8.10 -19.23
CA CYS A 72 0.77 8.74 -19.76
C CYS A 72 0.78 8.89 -21.29
N LEU A 73 1.93 8.81 -21.96
CA LEU A 73 2.02 8.84 -23.42
C LEU A 73 1.58 7.49 -24.02
N PHE A 74 1.76 6.39 -23.29
CA PHE A 74 1.22 5.09 -23.68
C PHE A 74 -0.31 5.05 -23.50
N GLU A 75 -0.82 5.57 -22.38
CA GLU A 75 -2.26 5.79 -22.17
C GLU A 75 -2.87 6.70 -23.25
N GLU A 76 -2.22 7.83 -23.59
CA GLU A 76 -2.63 8.70 -24.69
C GLU A 76 -2.72 7.93 -26.02
N SER A 77 -1.71 7.10 -26.33
CA SER A 77 -1.63 6.38 -27.59
C SER A 77 -2.64 5.24 -27.70
N ILE A 78 -2.89 4.49 -26.63
CA ILE A 78 -3.86 3.39 -26.66
C ILE A 78 -5.30 3.93 -26.65
N LEU A 79 -5.61 4.94 -25.83
CA LEU A 79 -6.95 5.53 -25.77
C LEU A 79 -7.35 6.23 -27.08
N LYS A 80 -6.41 6.87 -27.80
CA LYS A 80 -6.67 7.41 -29.16
C LYS A 80 -6.99 6.32 -30.18
N THR A 81 -6.47 5.11 -29.99
CA THR A 81 -6.64 4.00 -30.94
C THR A 81 -7.86 3.14 -30.58
N LEU A 82 -8.27 3.15 -29.31
CA LEU A 82 -9.52 2.57 -28.82
C LEU A 82 -10.74 3.51 -28.99
N ASP A 83 -10.55 4.77 -29.40
CA ASP A 83 -11.66 5.63 -29.80
C ASP A 83 -12.29 5.08 -31.10
N GLY A 84 -13.55 4.65 -31.01
CA GLY A 84 -14.22 3.88 -32.05
C GLY A 84 -14.06 2.36 -31.96
N PHE A 85 -13.35 1.82 -30.96
CA PHE A 85 -13.45 0.39 -30.63
C PHE A 85 -14.87 0.11 -30.11
N SER A 86 -15.55 -0.86 -30.73
CA SER A 86 -16.97 -1.12 -30.48
C SER A 86 -17.23 -1.55 -29.04
N SER A 87 -18.10 -0.81 -28.34
CA SER A 87 -18.59 -1.19 -27.02
C SER A 87 -19.28 -2.56 -27.08
N VAL A 88 -18.86 -3.48 -26.22
CA VAL A 88 -19.43 -4.82 -26.17
C VAL A 88 -20.72 -4.82 -25.37
N LEU A 89 -21.73 -5.48 -25.93
CA LEU A 89 -23.13 -5.40 -25.51
C LEU A 89 -23.65 -6.80 -25.16
N ASP A 90 -23.69 -7.17 -23.88
CA ASP A 90 -24.33 -8.42 -23.49
C ASP A 90 -25.85 -8.22 -23.42
N ARG A 91 -26.56 -9.03 -24.19
CA ARG A 91 -28.02 -9.11 -24.21
C ARG A 91 -28.38 -10.57 -23.96
N ASN A 92 -28.98 -10.86 -22.81
CA ASN A 92 -29.49 -12.20 -22.48
C ASN A 92 -30.46 -12.66 -23.59
N LYS A 93 -30.01 -13.60 -24.42
CA LYS A 93 -30.77 -14.06 -25.59
C LYS A 93 -31.91 -14.98 -25.14
N GLN A 94 -33.11 -14.62 -25.58
CA GLN A 94 -34.38 -15.37 -25.52
C GLN A 94 -35.15 -15.32 -24.18
N THR A 95 -36.46 -15.03 -24.31
CA THR A 95 -37.57 -15.26 -23.34
C THR A 95 -37.84 -14.32 -22.15
N GLU A 96 -37.15 -13.18 -21.99
CA GLU A 96 -37.53 -12.18 -20.96
C GLU A 96 -37.84 -10.80 -21.54
N THR A 97 -38.83 -10.10 -20.97
CA THR A 97 -39.30 -8.78 -21.43
C THR A 97 -38.52 -7.59 -20.85
N HIS A 98 -37.60 -7.83 -19.92
CA HIS A 98 -36.75 -6.82 -19.26
C HIS A 98 -35.32 -7.36 -19.11
N ALA A 99 -34.63 -7.57 -20.23
CA ALA A 99 -33.24 -8.01 -20.24
C ALA A 99 -32.30 -6.80 -20.02
N GLN A 100 -31.69 -6.72 -18.85
CA GLN A 100 -30.69 -5.69 -18.53
C GLN A 100 -29.52 -5.72 -19.52
N GLU A 101 -29.24 -4.57 -20.13
CA GLU A 101 -28.22 -4.42 -21.16
C GLU A 101 -26.90 -3.93 -20.56
N VAL A 102 -25.91 -4.83 -20.43
CA VAL A 102 -24.58 -4.46 -19.91
C VAL A 102 -23.66 -4.06 -21.07
N THR A 103 -23.07 -2.88 -20.97
CA THR A 103 -22.23 -2.27 -22.01
C THR A 103 -20.84 -1.96 -21.47
N VAL A 104 -19.79 -2.55 -22.05
CA VAL A 104 -18.40 -2.30 -21.64
C VAL A 104 -17.65 -1.52 -22.73
N LYS A 105 -16.93 -0.45 -22.34
CA LYS A 105 -16.02 0.31 -23.21
C LYS A 105 -14.88 0.98 -22.44
N THR A 106 -13.99 1.66 -23.15
CA THR A 106 -13.05 2.66 -22.61
C THR A 106 -13.66 4.08 -22.58
N PRO A 107 -13.12 5.01 -21.76
CA PRO A 107 -13.43 6.43 -21.89
C PRO A 107 -12.78 7.01 -23.17
N ARG A 108 -13.50 7.89 -23.89
CA ARG A 108 -12.92 8.70 -24.96
C ARG A 108 -11.86 9.66 -24.40
N LEU A 109 -10.74 9.82 -25.10
CA LEU A 109 -9.74 10.86 -24.81
C LEU A 109 -10.08 12.12 -25.62
N PHE A 110 -10.61 13.14 -24.97
CA PHE A 110 -11.06 14.39 -25.62
C PHE A 110 -9.90 15.33 -26.01
N SER A 111 -8.81 15.31 -25.26
CA SER A 111 -7.54 15.97 -25.60
C SER A 111 -6.44 15.52 -24.65
N PHE A 112 -5.19 15.77 -25.03
CA PHE A 112 -4.02 15.52 -24.20
C PHE A 112 -2.99 16.63 -24.42
N ASN A 113 -2.41 17.15 -23.34
CA ASN A 113 -1.34 18.14 -23.38
C ASN A 113 0.00 17.48 -23.06
N ARG A 114 0.91 17.44 -24.04
CA ARG A 114 2.26 16.86 -23.90
C ARG A 114 3.28 17.79 -23.25
N GLU A 115 2.95 19.05 -22.98
CA GLU A 115 3.82 19.98 -22.24
C GLU A 115 3.61 19.86 -20.72
N THR A 116 2.40 19.49 -20.30
CA THR A 116 2.00 19.35 -18.89
C THR A 116 1.63 17.93 -18.47
N ASN A 117 1.59 16.97 -19.39
CA ASN A 117 1.11 15.60 -19.16
C ASN A 117 -0.33 15.52 -18.60
N THR A 118 -1.18 16.47 -19.01
CA THR A 118 -2.60 16.54 -18.62
C THR A 118 -3.48 15.91 -19.70
N ALA A 119 -4.18 14.82 -19.35
CA ALA A 119 -5.22 14.20 -20.17
C ALA A 119 -6.61 14.75 -19.82
N VAL A 120 -7.45 14.98 -20.83
CA VAL A 120 -8.89 15.30 -20.68
C VAL A 120 -9.70 14.14 -21.25
N MET A 121 -10.46 13.46 -20.39
CA MET A 121 -11.09 12.17 -20.65
C MET A 121 -12.60 12.23 -20.39
N GLU A 122 -13.33 11.29 -20.99
CA GLU A 122 -14.76 11.10 -20.79
C GLU A 122 -15.09 10.67 -19.35
N ASP A 123 -16.00 11.41 -18.71
CA ASP A 123 -16.52 11.08 -17.38
C ASP A 123 -17.65 10.06 -17.46
N LEU A 124 -17.72 9.18 -16.46
CA LEU A 124 -18.90 8.38 -16.15
C LEU A 124 -19.54 9.01 -14.89
N PRO A 125 -20.60 9.85 -15.04
CA PRO A 125 -21.14 10.62 -13.93
C PRO A 125 -21.68 9.73 -12.80
N ASP A 126 -21.46 10.16 -11.56
CA ASP A 126 -21.79 9.44 -10.32
C ASP A 126 -21.44 7.94 -10.33
N SER A 127 -20.21 7.64 -10.75
CA SER A 127 -19.60 6.31 -10.66
C SER A 127 -18.70 6.14 -9.44
N GLN A 128 -18.35 4.88 -9.18
CA GLN A 128 -17.22 4.45 -8.36
C GLN A 128 -16.63 3.17 -8.98
N ASP A 129 -15.53 2.65 -8.45
CA ASP A 129 -14.95 1.40 -8.92
C ASP A 129 -15.79 0.17 -8.50
N LEU A 130 -15.70 -0.91 -9.29
CA LEU A 130 -16.46 -2.14 -9.09
C LEU A 130 -16.10 -2.85 -7.77
N LYS A 131 -14.84 -2.78 -7.31
CA LYS A 131 -14.40 -3.38 -6.04
C LYS A 131 -15.10 -2.68 -4.86
N SER A 132 -15.05 -1.35 -4.80
CA SER A 132 -15.76 -0.54 -3.80
C SER A 132 -17.27 -0.70 -3.92
N PHE A 133 -17.83 -0.73 -5.13
CA PHE A 133 -19.27 -0.95 -5.36
C PHE A 133 -19.76 -2.27 -4.77
N LEU A 134 -19.03 -3.37 -5.01
CA LEU A 134 -19.41 -4.67 -4.47
C LEU A 134 -19.33 -4.67 -2.93
N ILE A 135 -18.35 -3.98 -2.34
CA ILE A 135 -18.23 -3.83 -0.88
C ILE A 135 -19.38 -3.01 -0.30
N SER A 136 -19.71 -1.85 -0.87
CA SER A 136 -20.80 -0.99 -0.36
C SER A 136 -22.18 -1.62 -0.53
N THR A 137 -22.38 -2.40 -1.59
CA THR A 137 -23.69 -2.97 -1.95
C THR A 137 -23.94 -4.36 -1.33
N ALA A 138 -22.89 -5.10 -0.95
CA ALA A 138 -23.02 -6.43 -0.36
C ALA A 138 -23.89 -6.43 0.92
N ALA A 139 -23.78 -5.40 1.75
CA ALA A 139 -24.57 -5.27 2.98
C ALA A 139 -26.10 -5.19 2.74
N SER A 140 -26.53 -4.87 1.51
CA SER A 140 -27.94 -4.74 1.14
C SER A 140 -28.55 -6.01 0.51
N ASN A 141 -27.76 -7.07 0.26
CA ASN A 141 -28.17 -8.29 -0.46
C ASN A 141 -28.74 -8.09 -1.88
N ASN A 142 -28.64 -6.88 -2.46
CA ASN A 142 -29.28 -6.55 -3.74
C ASN A 142 -28.56 -7.13 -4.98
N VAL A 143 -27.30 -7.56 -4.84
CA VAL A 143 -26.52 -8.13 -5.94
C VAL A 143 -26.91 -9.59 -6.15
N THR A 144 -27.60 -9.90 -7.25
CA THR A 144 -27.98 -11.28 -7.59
C THR A 144 -26.90 -11.98 -8.42
N GLN A 145 -26.85 -13.32 -8.35
CA GLN A 145 -25.94 -14.13 -9.18
C GLN A 145 -26.12 -13.87 -10.68
N LYS A 146 -27.37 -13.80 -11.16
CA LYS A 146 -27.68 -13.53 -12.57
C LYS A 146 -27.10 -12.19 -13.05
N TRP A 147 -27.24 -11.15 -12.22
CA TRP A 147 -26.72 -9.80 -12.49
C TRP A 147 -25.18 -9.77 -12.49
N ALA A 148 -24.57 -10.35 -11.45
CA ALA A 148 -23.12 -10.43 -11.30
C ALA A 148 -22.47 -11.21 -12.46
N SER A 149 -23.07 -12.33 -12.89
CA SER A 149 -22.59 -13.09 -14.05
C SER A 149 -22.84 -12.39 -15.39
N SER A 150 -23.85 -11.52 -15.55
CA SER A 150 -23.96 -10.66 -16.75
C SER A 150 -22.89 -9.57 -16.81
N ILE A 151 -22.49 -8.98 -15.68
CA ILE A 151 -21.32 -8.09 -15.62
C ILE A 151 -20.06 -8.86 -16.02
N GLY A 152 -19.85 -10.04 -15.43
CA GLY A 152 -18.72 -10.90 -15.78
C GLY A 152 -18.69 -11.22 -17.26
N ARG A 153 -19.82 -11.64 -17.86
CA ARG A 153 -19.89 -12.00 -19.28
C ARG A 153 -19.60 -10.82 -20.19
N ALA A 154 -20.13 -9.64 -19.88
CA ALA A 154 -19.83 -8.43 -20.64
C ALA A 154 -18.33 -8.06 -20.57
N LEU A 155 -17.71 -8.15 -19.38
CA LEU A 155 -16.27 -7.92 -19.19
C LEU A 155 -15.41 -8.96 -19.93
N GLY A 156 -15.78 -10.24 -19.86
CA GLY A 156 -15.08 -11.33 -20.56
C GLY A 156 -15.17 -11.20 -22.08
N ASN A 157 -16.38 -11.01 -22.61
CA ASN A 157 -16.61 -10.75 -24.03
C ASN A 157 -15.79 -9.52 -24.51
N TRP A 158 -15.73 -8.46 -23.70
CA TRP A 158 -14.97 -7.24 -24.01
C TRP A 158 -13.46 -7.47 -24.02
N LEU A 159 -12.90 -8.13 -23.00
CA LEU A 159 -11.46 -8.41 -22.92
C LEU A 159 -11.02 -9.36 -24.04
N GLN A 160 -11.84 -10.36 -24.37
CA GLN A 160 -11.62 -11.22 -25.54
C GLN A 160 -11.61 -10.41 -26.84
N SER A 161 -12.59 -9.51 -27.01
CA SER A 161 -12.69 -8.65 -28.20
C SER A 161 -11.50 -7.68 -28.32
N PHE A 162 -11.02 -7.14 -27.20
CA PHE A 162 -9.83 -6.28 -27.14
C PHE A 162 -8.56 -7.05 -27.54
N HIS A 163 -8.34 -8.25 -26.98
CA HIS A 163 -7.19 -9.09 -27.36
C HIS A 163 -7.21 -9.48 -28.86
N HIS A 164 -8.36 -9.86 -29.42
CA HIS A 164 -8.48 -10.16 -30.86
C HIS A 164 -8.37 -8.93 -31.76
N TRP A 165 -8.71 -7.74 -31.26
CA TRP A 165 -8.48 -6.48 -31.96
C TRP A 165 -7.00 -6.13 -32.01
N ALA A 166 -6.26 -6.36 -30.92
CA ALA A 166 -4.82 -6.18 -30.84
C ALA A 166 -4.03 -7.15 -31.74
N ASP A 167 -4.56 -8.36 -31.99
CA ASP A 167 -4.00 -9.33 -32.94
C ASP A 167 -4.10 -8.92 -34.43
N ASN A 168 -4.93 -7.92 -34.75
CA ASN A 168 -5.14 -7.53 -36.13
C ASN A 168 -3.88 -6.84 -36.69
N GLU A 169 -3.41 -7.24 -37.88
CA GLU A 169 -2.25 -6.64 -38.55
C GLU A 169 -2.35 -5.11 -38.69
N ALA A 170 -3.57 -4.57 -38.79
CA ALA A 170 -3.82 -3.13 -38.79
C ALA A 170 -3.37 -2.41 -37.49
N GLN A 171 -3.30 -3.12 -36.36
CA GLN A 171 -2.85 -2.61 -35.07
C GLN A 171 -1.37 -2.90 -34.77
N ALA A 172 -0.60 -3.46 -35.72
CA ALA A 172 0.82 -3.76 -35.51
C ALA A 172 1.66 -2.52 -35.12
N GLY A 173 1.27 -1.32 -35.60
CA GLY A 173 1.86 -0.05 -35.17
C GLY A 173 1.57 0.32 -33.71
N VAL A 174 0.40 -0.09 -33.18
CA VAL A 174 0.01 0.10 -31.77
C VAL A 174 0.81 -0.85 -30.89
N ALA A 175 0.93 -2.12 -31.28
CA ALA A 175 1.75 -3.10 -30.58
C ALA A 175 3.23 -2.67 -30.52
N ALA A 176 3.75 -2.11 -31.62
CA ALA A 176 5.11 -1.53 -31.66
C ALA A 176 5.28 -0.26 -30.80
N GLU A 177 4.20 0.41 -30.41
CA GLU A 177 4.24 1.51 -29.44
C GLU A 177 4.16 0.99 -28.00
N MET A 178 3.25 0.05 -27.71
CA MET A 178 3.05 -0.54 -26.38
C MET A 178 4.25 -1.39 -25.92
N ASP A 179 5.00 -2.00 -26.83
CA ASP A 179 6.29 -2.66 -26.55
C ASP A 179 7.37 -1.71 -25.99
N LYS A 180 7.23 -0.40 -26.18
CA LYS A 180 8.15 0.60 -25.60
C LYS A 180 7.83 0.93 -24.14
N ASN A 181 6.69 0.48 -23.60
CA ASN A 181 6.33 0.67 -22.19
C ASN A 181 7.08 -0.30 -21.24
N GLN A 182 8.39 -0.41 -21.47
CA GLN A 182 9.27 -1.41 -20.88
C GLN A 182 9.40 -1.20 -19.37
N TYR A 183 9.44 0.05 -18.91
CA TYR A 183 9.49 0.37 -17.48
C TYR A 183 8.26 -0.16 -16.74
N MET A 184 7.05 0.05 -17.24
CA MET A 184 5.83 -0.40 -16.54
C MET A 184 5.65 -1.92 -16.62
N ARG A 185 6.02 -2.56 -17.74
CA ARG A 185 6.11 -4.03 -17.84
C ARG A 185 7.09 -4.61 -16.81
N ASP A 186 8.31 -4.08 -16.75
CA ASP A 186 9.38 -4.62 -15.91
C ASP A 186 9.09 -4.33 -14.42
N LEU A 187 8.41 -3.21 -14.11
CA LEU A 187 7.82 -2.93 -12.81
C LEU A 187 6.73 -3.96 -12.45
N LYS A 188 5.80 -4.28 -13.36
CA LYS A 188 4.76 -5.31 -13.14
C LYS A 188 5.34 -6.71 -12.98
N PHE A 189 6.49 -7.01 -13.59
CA PHE A 189 7.26 -8.21 -13.28
C PHE A 189 7.81 -8.18 -11.85
N MET A 190 8.48 -7.09 -11.44
CA MET A 190 9.08 -6.96 -10.11
C MET A 190 8.05 -7.14 -8.98
N VAL A 191 6.96 -6.37 -9.01
CA VAL A 191 5.95 -6.36 -7.92
C VAL A 191 5.14 -7.66 -7.80
N ASN A 192 5.29 -8.59 -8.75
CA ASN A 192 4.62 -9.89 -8.73
C ASN A 192 5.60 -11.07 -8.61
N TYR A 193 6.57 -11.17 -9.52
CA TYR A 193 7.43 -12.35 -9.68
C TYR A 193 8.75 -12.27 -8.92
N ASP A 194 9.32 -11.08 -8.70
CA ASP A 194 10.35 -10.91 -7.66
C ASP A 194 9.71 -10.98 -6.27
N ALA A 195 8.55 -10.33 -6.09
CA ALA A 195 7.77 -10.38 -4.85
C ALA A 195 7.41 -11.81 -4.41
N LEU A 196 7.00 -12.69 -5.34
CA LEU A 196 6.73 -14.11 -5.08
C LEU A 196 7.91 -14.81 -4.37
N VAL A 197 9.13 -14.62 -4.86
CA VAL A 197 10.33 -15.28 -4.33
C VAL A 197 10.76 -14.63 -3.02
N ASN A 198 10.70 -13.30 -2.93
CA ASN A 198 11.02 -12.55 -1.71
C ASN A 198 10.05 -12.86 -0.55
N SER A 199 8.77 -13.10 -0.84
CA SER A 199 7.77 -13.50 0.16
C SER A 199 8.07 -14.85 0.83
N VAL A 200 8.92 -15.72 0.24
CA VAL A 200 9.30 -16.99 0.86
C VAL A 200 10.03 -16.77 2.19
N ASP A 201 10.84 -15.72 2.30
CA ASP A 201 11.55 -15.41 3.56
C ASP A 201 10.59 -14.81 4.62
N LYS A 202 9.53 -14.12 4.20
CA LYS A 202 8.48 -13.57 5.08
C LYS A 202 7.53 -14.66 5.61
N TYR A 203 7.26 -15.70 4.82
CA TYR A 203 6.34 -16.79 5.15
C TYR A 203 7.01 -18.17 5.10
N GLN A 204 8.21 -18.29 5.69
CA GLN A 204 9.08 -19.47 5.56
C GLN A 204 8.38 -20.79 5.92
N THR A 205 7.50 -20.80 6.94
CA THR A 205 6.73 -21.97 7.39
C THR A 205 5.67 -22.43 6.39
N VAL A 206 5.16 -21.52 5.55
CA VAL A 206 4.10 -21.80 4.58
C VAL A 206 4.69 -22.04 3.19
N LEU A 207 5.66 -21.22 2.77
CA LEU A 207 6.18 -21.14 1.41
C LEU A 207 7.54 -21.82 1.19
N GLY A 208 8.26 -22.19 2.26
CA GLY A 208 9.66 -22.65 2.20
C GLY A 208 9.92 -23.76 1.18
N ASP A 209 9.13 -24.83 1.24
CA ASP A 209 9.26 -26.00 0.36
C ASP A 209 8.89 -25.71 -1.11
N SER A 210 8.28 -24.56 -1.40
CA SER A 210 7.88 -24.15 -2.76
C SER A 210 8.88 -23.23 -3.46
N ARG A 211 9.99 -22.84 -2.81
CA ARG A 211 11.00 -21.91 -3.39
C ARG A 211 11.50 -22.36 -4.78
N ASP A 212 11.74 -23.65 -4.95
CA ASP A 212 12.20 -24.24 -6.22
C ASP A 212 11.17 -24.20 -7.35
N VAL A 213 9.88 -24.07 -7.03
CA VAL A 213 8.82 -23.86 -8.03
C VAL A 213 8.66 -22.36 -8.30
N PHE A 214 8.71 -21.53 -7.26
CA PHE A 214 8.59 -20.08 -7.37
C PHE A 214 9.73 -19.46 -8.20
N ASN A 215 10.96 -19.96 -8.03
CA ASN A 215 12.10 -19.60 -8.87
C ASN A 215 11.84 -19.93 -10.36
N LYS A 216 11.29 -21.10 -10.68
CA LYS A 216 10.99 -21.51 -12.06
C LYS A 216 9.82 -20.71 -12.66
N VAL A 217 8.83 -20.37 -11.85
CA VAL A 217 7.71 -19.48 -12.21
C VAL A 217 8.22 -18.07 -12.53
N ARG A 218 9.15 -17.56 -11.72
CA ARG A 218 9.85 -16.29 -11.96
C ARG A 218 10.74 -16.33 -13.21
N GLU A 219 11.49 -17.41 -13.43
CA GLU A 219 12.31 -17.62 -14.63
C GLU A 219 11.47 -17.70 -15.91
N MET A 220 10.31 -18.37 -15.86
CA MET A 220 9.31 -18.40 -16.92
C MET A 220 8.81 -16.98 -17.23
N ALA A 221 8.32 -16.24 -16.23
CA ALA A 221 7.86 -14.86 -16.43
C ALA A 221 8.99 -13.92 -16.92
N ALA A 222 10.24 -14.15 -16.53
CA ALA A 222 11.39 -13.38 -17.01
C ALA A 222 11.79 -13.72 -18.46
N ALA A 223 11.44 -14.89 -18.98
CA ALA A 223 11.55 -15.23 -20.39
C ALA A 223 10.43 -14.58 -21.20
N GLU A 224 9.20 -14.59 -20.67
CA GLU A 224 8.01 -13.96 -21.27
C GLU A 224 8.17 -12.45 -21.53
N LEU A 225 8.98 -11.72 -20.73
CA LEU A 225 9.32 -10.31 -20.95
C LEU A 225 9.87 -9.97 -22.36
N LYS A 226 10.33 -10.99 -23.11
CA LYS A 226 10.88 -10.84 -24.46
C LYS A 226 9.88 -11.24 -25.56
N GLN A 227 8.75 -11.85 -25.20
CA GLN A 227 7.72 -12.30 -26.11
C GLN A 227 6.59 -11.25 -26.19
N LYS A 228 6.21 -10.91 -27.42
CA LYS A 228 5.34 -9.76 -27.73
C LYS A 228 4.04 -10.17 -28.42
N ASP A 229 4.08 -11.35 -29.03
CA ASP A 229 3.15 -11.87 -30.00
C ASP A 229 3.10 -13.42 -29.92
N GLY A 230 2.16 -14.00 -30.67
CA GLY A 230 1.89 -15.44 -30.67
C GLY A 230 0.77 -15.85 -29.71
N GLU A 231 0.50 -17.15 -29.68
CA GLU A 231 -0.60 -17.75 -28.92
C GLU A 231 -0.49 -17.45 -27.41
N GLY A 232 -1.47 -16.73 -26.87
CA GLY A 232 -1.49 -16.27 -25.48
C GLY A 232 -0.81 -14.92 -25.18
N PHE A 233 -0.13 -14.29 -26.16
CA PHE A 233 0.64 -13.05 -26.00
C PHE A 233 0.14 -11.93 -26.91
N GLY A 234 0.31 -10.67 -26.53
CA GLY A 234 -0.14 -9.53 -27.32
C GLY A 234 -0.22 -8.26 -26.48
N ILE A 235 -0.91 -7.23 -26.96
CA ILE A 235 -1.22 -6.06 -26.14
C ILE A 235 -2.16 -6.48 -25.00
N ILE A 236 -1.77 -6.15 -23.77
CA ILE A 236 -2.58 -6.30 -22.56
C ILE A 236 -2.77 -4.95 -21.89
N HIS A 237 -3.83 -4.80 -21.09
CA HIS A 237 -4.04 -3.62 -20.25
C HIS A 237 -2.95 -3.49 -19.18
N GLY A 238 -2.41 -4.61 -18.71
CA GLY A 238 -1.29 -4.67 -17.77
C GLY A 238 -1.66 -4.33 -16.33
N ASP A 239 -2.89 -3.88 -16.08
CA ASP A 239 -3.49 -3.66 -14.75
C ASP A 239 -5.02 -3.81 -14.82
N PHE A 240 -5.50 -4.92 -15.40
CA PHE A 240 -6.93 -5.21 -15.48
C PHE A 240 -7.44 -5.81 -14.16
N TRP A 241 -8.10 -5.00 -13.33
CA TRP A 241 -8.74 -5.45 -12.08
C TRP A 241 -9.98 -4.63 -11.73
N SER A 242 -10.71 -5.08 -10.71
CA SER A 242 -11.99 -4.51 -10.28
C SER A 242 -11.91 -3.07 -9.73
N GLY A 243 -10.71 -2.54 -9.45
CA GLY A 243 -10.49 -1.11 -9.19
C GLY A 243 -10.51 -0.24 -10.46
N ASN A 244 -10.09 -0.82 -11.60
CA ASN A 244 -10.00 -0.14 -12.90
C ASN A 244 -11.25 -0.35 -13.78
N VAL A 245 -12.36 -0.81 -13.19
CA VAL A 245 -13.68 -0.92 -13.80
C VAL A 245 -14.63 0.03 -13.08
N LEU A 246 -15.02 1.15 -13.72
CA LEU A 246 -16.02 2.06 -13.16
C LEU A 246 -17.45 1.57 -13.44
N ILE A 247 -18.32 1.75 -12.44
CA ILE A 247 -19.75 1.40 -12.45
C ILE A 247 -20.58 2.56 -11.83
N PRO A 248 -21.77 2.89 -12.36
CA PRO A 248 -22.67 3.87 -11.73
C PRO A 248 -23.11 3.41 -10.33
N LYS A 249 -23.20 4.32 -9.36
CA LYS A 249 -23.64 3.96 -8.00
C LYS A 249 -25.07 3.44 -7.95
N THR A 250 -25.92 3.92 -8.85
CA THR A 250 -27.32 3.53 -9.02
C THR A 250 -27.50 2.25 -9.87
N ALA A 251 -26.44 1.48 -10.16
CA ALA A 251 -26.50 0.32 -11.06
C ALA A 251 -27.44 -0.83 -10.63
N VAL A 252 -27.82 -0.89 -9.35
CA VAL A 252 -28.88 -1.78 -8.85
C VAL A 252 -30.29 -1.23 -9.18
N GLU A 253 -30.44 0.09 -9.14
CA GLU A 253 -31.72 0.81 -9.19
C GLU A 253 -32.17 1.10 -10.64
N GLN A 254 -31.25 1.03 -11.60
CA GLN A 254 -31.48 1.33 -13.01
C GLN A 254 -31.26 0.05 -13.85
N PRO A 255 -32.30 -0.79 -14.01
CA PRO A 255 -32.16 -2.14 -14.58
C PRO A 255 -32.07 -2.20 -16.10
N ASP A 256 -32.35 -1.11 -16.83
CA ASP A 256 -32.49 -1.18 -18.30
C ASP A 256 -31.13 -1.21 -19.02
N HIS A 257 -30.19 -0.33 -18.63
CA HIS A 257 -28.88 -0.19 -19.29
C HIS A 257 -27.77 0.10 -18.27
N LEU A 258 -26.71 -0.70 -18.28
CA LEU A 258 -25.59 -0.63 -17.33
C LEU A 258 -24.26 -0.38 -18.07
N PRO A 259 -23.77 0.86 -18.11
CA PRO A 259 -22.46 1.18 -18.67
C PRO A 259 -21.34 0.84 -17.68
N LEU A 260 -20.25 0.25 -18.17
CA LEU A 260 -19.01 -0.04 -17.44
C LEU A 260 -17.82 0.53 -18.23
N PHE A 261 -16.97 1.32 -17.57
CA PHE A 261 -15.79 1.93 -18.19
C PHE A 261 -14.50 1.27 -17.69
N ILE A 262 -13.64 0.86 -18.62
CA ILE A 262 -12.29 0.32 -18.35
C ILE A 262 -11.28 1.46 -18.40
N ILE A 263 -10.60 1.73 -17.27
CA ILE A 263 -9.78 2.93 -17.05
C ILE A 263 -8.33 2.61 -16.65
N ASP A 264 -7.48 3.65 -16.58
CA ASP A 264 -6.09 3.61 -16.11
C ASP A 264 -5.14 2.77 -16.98
N TRP A 265 -4.93 3.22 -18.22
CA TRP A 265 -4.22 2.47 -19.27
C TRP A 265 -2.70 2.73 -19.30
N GLU A 266 -2.13 3.37 -18.27
CA GLU A 266 -0.69 3.73 -18.25
C GLU A 266 0.25 2.51 -18.16
N LEU A 267 -0.29 1.37 -17.74
CA LEU A 267 0.43 0.09 -17.66
C LEU A 267 0.26 -0.77 -18.93
N CYS A 268 -0.41 -0.28 -19.98
CA CYS A 268 -0.62 -1.02 -21.21
C CYS A 268 0.71 -1.35 -21.91
N HIS A 269 0.95 -2.62 -22.23
CA HIS A 269 2.19 -3.13 -22.82
C HIS A 269 1.95 -4.44 -23.59
N CYS A 270 2.94 -4.90 -24.35
CA CYS A 270 2.92 -6.24 -24.94
C CYS A 270 3.42 -7.30 -23.92
N GLY A 271 2.61 -8.32 -23.65
CA GLY A 271 2.88 -9.36 -22.66
C GLY A 271 1.89 -10.54 -22.71
N ALA A 272 1.88 -11.37 -21.67
CA ALA A 272 0.99 -12.54 -21.59
C ALA A 272 -0.45 -12.13 -21.19
N ARG A 273 -1.45 -12.51 -21.99
CA ARG A 273 -2.89 -12.24 -21.75
C ARG A 273 -3.42 -12.84 -20.44
N ALA A 274 -2.70 -13.82 -19.91
CA ALA A 274 -2.98 -14.43 -18.62
C ALA A 274 -2.79 -13.49 -17.42
N LEU A 275 -2.08 -12.37 -17.60
CA LEU A 275 -1.89 -11.36 -16.55
C LEU A 275 -3.20 -10.61 -16.26
N ASP A 276 -3.84 -10.05 -17.30
CA ASP A 276 -5.12 -9.32 -17.15
C ASP A 276 -6.23 -10.21 -16.55
N LEU A 277 -6.35 -11.46 -17.01
CA LEU A 277 -7.31 -12.41 -16.44
C LEU A 277 -6.95 -12.82 -15.00
N GLY A 278 -5.69 -13.14 -14.73
CA GLY A 278 -5.24 -13.60 -13.41
C GLY A 278 -5.35 -12.54 -12.33
N GLN A 279 -5.05 -11.27 -12.65
CA GLN A 279 -5.18 -10.16 -11.73
C GLN A 279 -6.66 -9.87 -11.40
N MET A 280 -7.52 -9.80 -12.43
CA MET A 280 -8.96 -9.64 -12.26
C MET A 280 -9.57 -10.78 -11.42
N PHE A 281 -9.18 -12.03 -11.68
CA PHE A 281 -9.67 -13.19 -10.93
C PHE A 281 -9.20 -13.18 -9.46
N ALA A 282 -7.95 -12.80 -9.19
CA ALA A 282 -7.45 -12.70 -7.83
C ALA A 282 -8.17 -11.60 -7.04
N GLU A 283 -8.32 -10.41 -7.62
CA GLU A 283 -8.97 -9.26 -6.99
C GLU A 283 -10.48 -9.49 -6.73
N LEU A 284 -11.17 -10.18 -7.65
CA LEU A 284 -12.56 -10.59 -7.43
C LEU A 284 -12.69 -11.73 -6.42
N TYR A 285 -11.76 -12.68 -6.37
CA TYR A 285 -11.78 -13.76 -5.38
C TYR A 285 -11.51 -13.24 -3.96
N MET A 286 -10.61 -12.26 -3.81
CA MET A 286 -10.31 -11.64 -2.52
C MET A 286 -11.54 -10.97 -1.88
N LEU A 287 -12.53 -10.50 -2.66
CA LEU A 287 -13.83 -10.06 -2.12
C LEU A 287 -14.61 -11.20 -1.43
N LYS A 288 -14.57 -12.42 -1.98
CA LYS A 288 -15.16 -13.61 -1.34
C LYS A 288 -14.33 -14.06 -0.14
N HIS A 289 -13.02 -14.18 -0.27
CA HIS A 289 -12.14 -14.67 0.79
C HIS A 289 -12.14 -13.77 2.03
N PHE A 290 -11.96 -12.46 1.85
CA PHE A 290 -11.81 -11.53 2.96
C PHE A 290 -13.14 -10.97 3.48
N LYS A 291 -14.11 -10.70 2.59
CA LYS A 291 -15.37 -10.01 2.92
C LYS A 291 -16.63 -10.88 2.75
N ASN A 292 -16.49 -12.16 2.41
CA ASN A 292 -17.58 -13.11 2.15
C ASN A 292 -18.56 -12.69 1.02
N ILE A 293 -18.10 -11.89 0.04
CA ILE A 293 -18.93 -11.38 -1.05
C ILE A 293 -18.93 -12.38 -2.23
N ASP A 294 -19.96 -13.22 -2.32
CA ASP A 294 -20.09 -14.22 -3.40
C ASP A 294 -20.15 -13.62 -4.81
N ALA A 295 -20.61 -12.37 -4.94
CA ALA A 295 -20.68 -11.68 -6.22
C ALA A 295 -19.34 -11.60 -6.97
N GLY A 296 -18.20 -11.55 -6.27
CA GLY A 296 -16.88 -11.64 -6.90
C GLY A 296 -16.72 -12.94 -7.71
N THR A 297 -17.12 -14.07 -7.13
CA THR A 297 -17.07 -15.38 -7.81
C THR A 297 -18.08 -15.49 -8.96
N TRP A 298 -19.28 -14.91 -8.81
CA TRP A 298 -20.28 -14.89 -9.87
C TRP A 298 -19.83 -14.04 -11.08
N ILE A 299 -19.05 -12.98 -10.86
CA ILE A 299 -18.39 -12.20 -11.92
C ILE A 299 -17.27 -13.03 -12.57
N ILE A 300 -16.39 -13.71 -11.82
CA ILE A 300 -15.33 -14.58 -12.39
C ILE A 300 -15.94 -15.63 -13.33
N GLN A 301 -17.01 -16.33 -12.90
CA GLN A 301 -17.71 -17.30 -13.76
C GLN A 301 -18.20 -16.65 -15.06
N GLY A 302 -18.82 -15.47 -14.95
CA GLY A 302 -19.25 -14.71 -16.12
C GLY A 302 -18.07 -14.35 -17.05
N ILE A 303 -16.92 -13.94 -16.50
CA ILE A 303 -15.73 -13.62 -17.31
C ILE A 303 -15.24 -14.87 -18.04
N VAL A 304 -15.22 -16.05 -17.41
CA VAL A 304 -14.87 -17.31 -18.09
C VAL A 304 -15.87 -17.63 -19.22
N ASP A 305 -17.18 -17.52 -18.93
CA ASP A 305 -18.27 -17.77 -19.90
C ASP A 305 -18.23 -16.81 -21.10
N GLY A 306 -17.78 -15.57 -20.91
CA GLY A 306 -17.69 -14.53 -21.93
C GLY A 306 -16.34 -14.48 -22.65
N TYR A 307 -15.24 -14.79 -21.97
CA TYR A 307 -13.90 -14.69 -22.57
C TYR A 307 -13.64 -15.78 -23.60
N GLN A 308 -14.26 -16.96 -23.47
CA GLN A 308 -14.35 -18.09 -24.42
C GLN A 308 -13.06 -18.49 -25.16
N GLY A 309 -12.64 -19.75 -24.97
CA GLY A 309 -11.42 -20.28 -25.62
C GLY A 309 -10.17 -20.11 -24.77
N LEU A 310 -10.30 -20.15 -23.44
CA LEU A 310 -9.20 -20.59 -22.59
C LEU A 310 -8.97 -22.08 -22.85
N ASP A 311 -7.79 -22.46 -23.35
CA ASP A 311 -7.31 -23.83 -23.32
C ASP A 311 -6.70 -24.18 -21.94
N ASP A 312 -6.29 -25.44 -21.75
CA ASP A 312 -5.69 -25.90 -20.48
C ASP A 312 -4.34 -25.21 -20.18
N GLU A 313 -3.53 -24.84 -21.18
CA GLU A 313 -2.22 -24.18 -20.99
C GLU A 313 -2.40 -22.72 -20.55
N MET A 314 -3.26 -21.98 -21.26
CA MET A 314 -3.68 -20.63 -20.89
C MET A 314 -4.34 -20.61 -19.51
N ALA A 315 -5.21 -21.59 -19.20
CA ALA A 315 -5.81 -21.72 -17.87
C ALA A 315 -4.77 -21.94 -16.77
N PHE A 316 -3.79 -22.85 -16.96
CA PHE A 316 -2.69 -23.01 -16.00
C PHE A 316 -1.84 -21.73 -15.88
N ARG A 317 -1.59 -21.01 -16.96
CA ARG A 317 -0.84 -19.74 -16.91
C ARG A 317 -1.59 -18.63 -16.17
N VAL A 318 -2.92 -18.57 -16.27
CA VAL A 318 -3.79 -17.69 -15.47
C VAL A 318 -3.73 -18.05 -13.99
N LEU A 319 -3.89 -19.34 -13.64
CA LEU A 319 -3.84 -19.81 -12.24
C LEU A 319 -2.52 -19.51 -11.55
N ILE A 320 -1.40 -19.67 -12.25
CA ILE A 320 -0.08 -19.28 -11.74
C ILE A 320 -0.11 -17.80 -11.36
N HIS A 321 -0.68 -16.92 -12.21
CA HIS A 321 -0.75 -15.50 -11.88
C HIS A 321 -1.72 -15.18 -10.74
N VAL A 322 -2.87 -15.86 -10.63
CA VAL A 322 -3.78 -15.73 -9.48
C VAL A 322 -3.06 -16.05 -8.17
N GLY A 323 -2.35 -17.19 -8.12
CA GLY A 323 -1.63 -17.59 -6.92
C GLY A 323 -0.41 -16.72 -6.60
N VAL A 324 0.26 -16.17 -7.62
CA VAL A 324 1.29 -15.13 -7.45
C VAL A 324 0.69 -13.86 -6.84
N HIS A 325 -0.46 -13.40 -7.35
CA HIS A 325 -1.14 -12.20 -6.86
C HIS A 325 -1.60 -12.37 -5.39
N PHE A 326 -2.11 -13.56 -5.04
CA PHE A 326 -2.45 -13.90 -3.64
C PHE A 326 -1.24 -13.83 -2.69
N ILE A 327 -0.04 -14.25 -3.11
CA ILE A 327 1.17 -14.19 -2.28
C ILE A 327 1.75 -12.76 -2.23
N ALA A 328 1.72 -12.03 -3.35
CA ALA A 328 2.32 -10.71 -3.47
C ALA A 328 1.45 -9.60 -2.84
N TRP A 329 0.14 -9.60 -3.11
CA TRP A 329 -0.76 -8.49 -2.76
C TRP A 329 -1.73 -8.81 -1.63
N GLY A 330 -2.19 -10.07 -1.51
CA GLY A 330 -3.16 -10.48 -0.48
C GLY A 330 -2.79 -10.05 0.95
N PRO A 331 -1.53 -10.20 1.40
CA PRO A 331 -1.08 -9.75 2.72
C PRO A 331 -0.80 -8.25 2.87
N LEU A 332 -0.90 -7.47 1.79
CA LEU A 332 -0.56 -6.03 1.80
C LEU A 332 -1.79 -5.13 1.95
N ILE A 333 -3.02 -5.65 1.81
CA ILE A 333 -4.25 -4.83 1.87
C ILE A 333 -4.68 -4.61 3.34
N PRO A 334 -4.54 -3.41 3.92
CA PRO A 334 -4.77 -3.22 5.35
C PRO A 334 -6.26 -3.33 5.71
N GLY A 335 -6.56 -3.95 6.85
CA GLY A 335 -7.95 -4.10 7.33
C GLY A 335 -8.86 -4.99 6.47
N TRP A 336 -8.31 -5.76 5.53
CA TRP A 336 -9.11 -6.65 4.68
C TRP A 336 -9.54 -7.94 5.39
N GLY A 337 -8.63 -8.63 6.08
CA GLY A 337 -8.94 -9.85 6.84
C GLY A 337 -8.26 -9.95 8.20
N THR A 338 -8.55 -11.03 8.90
CA THR A 338 -7.78 -11.48 10.06
C THR A 338 -6.40 -12.01 9.63
N SER A 339 -5.47 -12.16 10.58
CA SER A 339 -4.18 -12.81 10.32
C SER A 339 -4.33 -14.24 9.79
N GLU A 340 -5.36 -14.96 10.22
CA GLU A 340 -5.75 -16.29 9.73
C GLU A 340 -6.15 -16.23 8.25
N GLN A 341 -7.07 -15.34 7.85
CA GLN A 341 -7.42 -15.14 6.44
C GLN A 341 -6.22 -14.72 5.57
N VAL A 342 -5.26 -13.97 6.13
CA VAL A 342 -4.02 -13.59 5.43
C VAL A 342 -3.06 -14.78 5.28
N GLU A 343 -2.98 -15.69 6.25
CA GLU A 343 -2.21 -16.92 6.13
C GLU A 343 -2.90 -17.92 5.17
N ASP A 344 -4.23 -18.00 5.20
CA ASP A 344 -5.03 -18.83 4.28
C ASP A 344 -4.84 -18.41 2.81
N VAL A 345 -4.84 -17.10 2.49
CA VAL A 345 -4.68 -16.65 1.10
C VAL A 345 -3.27 -16.93 0.58
N VAL A 346 -2.25 -16.88 1.45
CA VAL A 346 -0.86 -17.25 1.13
C VAL A 346 -0.71 -18.77 0.96
N CYS A 347 -1.37 -19.58 1.79
CA CYS A 347 -1.47 -21.03 1.62
C CYS A 347 -2.13 -21.39 0.29
N LEU A 348 -3.28 -20.79 -0.02
CA LEU A 348 -4.00 -21.00 -1.27
C LEU A 348 -3.18 -20.55 -2.49
N GLY A 349 -2.51 -19.39 -2.40
CA GLY A 349 -1.63 -18.90 -3.46
C GLY A 349 -0.49 -19.86 -3.79
N ARG A 350 0.16 -20.43 -2.76
CA ARG A 350 1.19 -21.48 -2.91
C ARG A 350 0.63 -22.70 -3.63
N ASP A 351 -0.52 -23.19 -3.19
CA ASP A 351 -1.10 -24.40 -3.75
C ASP A 351 -1.55 -24.19 -5.20
N MET A 352 -2.15 -23.03 -5.51
CA MET A 352 -2.45 -22.65 -6.89
C MET A 352 -1.21 -22.56 -7.78
N VAL A 353 -0.15 -21.88 -7.35
CA VAL A 353 1.11 -21.79 -8.13
C VAL A 353 1.73 -23.17 -8.35
N THR A 354 1.85 -23.99 -7.30
CA THR A 354 2.53 -25.29 -7.40
C THR A 354 1.71 -26.32 -8.19
N LYS A 355 0.39 -26.33 -8.04
CA LYS A 355 -0.51 -27.23 -8.77
C LYS A 355 -0.69 -26.84 -10.22
N ALA A 356 -0.77 -25.55 -10.53
CA ALA A 356 -0.82 -25.09 -11.91
C ALA A 356 0.51 -25.29 -12.64
N TRP A 357 1.65 -25.06 -11.97
CA TRP A 357 2.97 -25.40 -12.51
C TRP A 357 3.12 -26.90 -12.78
N GLY A 358 2.59 -27.75 -11.90
CA GLY A 358 2.52 -29.20 -12.12
C GLY A 358 1.46 -29.66 -13.13
N LYS A 359 0.65 -28.75 -13.68
CA LYS A 359 -0.53 -29.04 -14.52
C LYS A 359 -1.50 -30.07 -13.91
N ASP A 360 -1.63 -30.06 -12.58
CA ASP A 360 -2.45 -31.00 -11.80
C ASP A 360 -3.95 -30.65 -11.87
N LYS A 361 -4.56 -30.92 -13.03
CA LYS A 361 -5.99 -30.71 -13.28
C LYS A 361 -6.88 -31.42 -12.24
N SER A 362 -6.43 -32.57 -11.72
CA SER A 362 -7.19 -33.39 -10.77
C SER A 362 -7.35 -32.73 -9.40
N TRP A 363 -6.36 -31.97 -8.93
CA TRP A 363 -6.47 -31.20 -7.69
C TRP A 363 -7.54 -30.12 -7.80
N PHE A 364 -7.56 -29.41 -8.94
CA PHE A 364 -8.54 -28.38 -9.22
C PHE A 364 -9.95 -28.95 -9.43
N GLU A 365 -10.09 -30.05 -10.17
CA GLU A 365 -11.36 -30.79 -10.30
C GLU A 365 -11.89 -31.32 -8.96
N GLY A 366 -10.98 -31.72 -8.06
CA GLY A 366 -11.31 -32.16 -6.69
C GLY A 366 -11.80 -31.02 -5.80
N LEU A 367 -11.23 -29.82 -5.96
CA LEU A 367 -11.66 -28.58 -5.27
C LEU A 367 -13.16 -28.29 -5.51
N CYS A 368 -13.68 -28.66 -6.69
CA CYS A 368 -15.08 -28.50 -7.08
C CYS A 368 -16.02 -29.56 -6.47
N GLN A 369 -15.51 -30.67 -5.91
CA GLN A 369 -16.32 -31.87 -5.64
C GLN A 369 -16.53 -32.21 -4.16
N THR A 370 -15.68 -31.76 -3.23
CA THR A 370 -15.70 -32.20 -1.82
C THR A 370 -16.71 -31.47 -0.91
N ALA A 371 -17.73 -30.82 -1.46
CA ALA A 371 -18.69 -29.99 -0.72
C ALA A 371 -19.77 -30.82 0.04
N GLY A 372 -19.45 -31.22 1.27
CA GLY A 372 -20.34 -31.97 2.18
C GLY A 372 -21.31 -31.12 3.03
N PRO A 373 -22.18 -31.75 3.84
CA PRO A 373 -23.38 -31.12 4.45
C PRO A 373 -23.15 -30.11 5.60
N PHE A 374 -21.92 -29.64 5.83
CA PHE A 374 -21.62 -28.43 6.61
C PHE A 374 -21.21 -27.30 5.64
N ALA A 375 -22.01 -27.11 4.59
CA ALA A 375 -21.56 -26.49 3.35
C ALA A 375 -21.20 -24.99 3.50
N LEU A 376 -19.98 -24.64 3.09
CA LEU A 376 -19.70 -23.35 2.49
C LEU A 376 -20.39 -23.27 1.11
N PRO A 377 -20.72 -22.07 0.59
CA PRO A 377 -21.39 -21.93 -0.71
C PRO A 377 -20.60 -22.54 -1.88
N THR A 378 -21.29 -22.83 -2.98
CA THR A 378 -20.81 -23.47 -4.22
C THR A 378 -19.83 -22.62 -5.06
N SER A 379 -19.04 -21.77 -4.41
CA SER A 379 -18.32 -20.64 -5.01
C SER A 379 -16.84 -20.92 -5.29
N GLN A 380 -16.33 -22.13 -5.01
CA GLN A 380 -14.96 -22.54 -5.33
C GLN A 380 -14.82 -23.23 -6.71
N SER A 381 -15.92 -23.64 -7.34
CA SER A 381 -15.96 -24.28 -8.67
C SER A 381 -15.54 -23.38 -9.84
N VAL A 382 -15.16 -22.14 -9.55
CA VAL A 382 -15.35 -20.97 -10.43
C VAL A 382 -14.10 -20.58 -11.21
N LEU A 383 -12.90 -20.94 -10.72
CA LEU A 383 -11.65 -20.61 -11.39
C LEU A 383 -11.41 -21.46 -12.65
N LEU A 384 -12.01 -22.66 -12.73
CA LEU A 384 -11.60 -23.70 -13.70
C LEU A 384 -12.74 -24.63 -14.11
N ILE A 385 -13.20 -24.45 -15.35
CA ILE A 385 -13.06 -25.42 -16.45
C ILE A 385 -13.75 -24.81 -17.68
N PRO A 386 -13.07 -24.66 -18.84
CA PRO A 386 -13.78 -24.38 -20.08
C PRO A 386 -14.64 -25.62 -20.44
N PRO A 387 -15.93 -25.47 -20.80
CA PRO A 387 -16.79 -26.62 -21.08
C PRO A 387 -16.31 -27.36 -22.35
N SER A 388 -15.54 -28.43 -22.16
CA SER A 388 -15.06 -29.30 -23.24
C SER A 388 -16.23 -29.94 -23.98
N ILE A 389 -16.15 -30.00 -25.30
CA ILE A 389 -17.25 -30.39 -26.20
C ILE A 389 -17.59 -31.88 -26.06
N SER A 390 -18.36 -32.25 -25.04
CA SER A 390 -18.82 -33.63 -24.79
C SER A 390 -20.10 -33.74 -23.93
N SER A 391 -21.04 -32.80 -24.05
CA SER A 391 -22.33 -32.86 -23.32
C SER A 391 -23.54 -32.35 -24.10
N LEU A 392 -23.50 -32.37 -25.44
CA LEU A 392 -24.69 -32.16 -26.26
C LEU A 392 -25.43 -33.48 -26.51
N ASP A 393 -26.76 -33.41 -26.39
CA ASP A 393 -27.77 -34.34 -26.90
C ASP A 393 -27.72 -35.79 -26.40
N ALA A 394 -28.20 -35.97 -25.16
CA ALA A 394 -28.71 -37.26 -24.68
C ALA A 394 -29.97 -37.13 -23.79
N ASP A 395 -31.00 -36.37 -24.21
CA ASP A 395 -32.31 -36.99 -24.45
C ASP A 395 -33.39 -36.08 -25.10
N HIS A 396 -34.25 -36.72 -25.90
CA HIS A 396 -35.62 -36.35 -26.29
C HIS A 396 -35.98 -34.88 -26.64
N CYS A 397 -36.12 -34.63 -27.95
CA CYS A 397 -37.42 -34.17 -28.47
C CYS A 397 -37.65 -34.64 -29.92
N THR A 398 -38.81 -35.25 -30.22
CA THR A 398 -39.10 -35.89 -31.52
C THR A 398 -40.26 -35.24 -32.26
N GLU A 399 -40.03 -34.71 -33.46
CA GLU A 399 -41.00 -34.66 -34.60
C GLU A 399 -40.23 -34.25 -35.89
N ARG A 400 -40.17 -35.09 -36.94
CA ARG A 400 -41.09 -35.15 -38.10
C ARG A 400 -41.18 -33.80 -38.86
N VAL A 401 -40.63 -33.59 -40.07
CA VAL A 401 -40.98 -34.15 -41.41
C VAL A 401 -40.33 -33.24 -42.50
N PRO A 402 -40.01 -33.62 -43.77
CA PRO A 402 -39.58 -34.90 -44.40
C PRO A 402 -38.39 -34.80 -45.43
N VAL A 403 -37.91 -35.94 -45.97
CA VAL A 403 -37.46 -36.23 -47.39
C VAL A 403 -36.67 -35.15 -48.20
N MET A 404 -35.44 -35.37 -48.72
CA MET A 404 -35.10 -36.21 -49.91
C MET A 404 -33.58 -36.31 -50.23
N GLY A 405 -33.11 -37.39 -50.90
CA GLY A 405 -31.77 -37.50 -51.57
C GLY A 405 -30.58 -37.90 -50.65
N SER A 406 -29.79 -38.99 -50.81
CA SER A 406 -29.00 -39.56 -51.93
C SER A 406 -27.66 -38.84 -52.19
N SER A 407 -26.47 -39.46 -52.37
CA SER A 407 -26.09 -40.89 -52.44
C SER A 407 -24.54 -41.13 -52.37
N LYS A 408 -24.10 -42.36 -52.00
CA LYS A 408 -22.72 -42.96 -52.11
C LYS A 408 -21.61 -42.31 -51.21
N LYS A 409 -20.75 -43.01 -50.43
CA LYS A 409 -19.98 -44.29 -50.46
C LYS A 409 -18.61 -44.28 -51.18
N LYS A 410 -17.51 -44.07 -50.42
CA LYS A 410 -16.24 -44.85 -50.29
C LYS A 410 -15.20 -43.98 -49.52
N LYS A 411 -14.37 -44.37 -48.54
CA LYS A 411 -13.80 -45.61 -47.94
C LYS A 411 -12.27 -45.79 -48.22
N ARG A 412 -11.46 -45.42 -47.21
CA ARG A 412 -10.07 -45.86 -46.83
C ARG A 412 -8.90 -45.71 -47.81
N GLY A 413 -7.75 -45.24 -47.28
CA GLY A 413 -6.41 -45.47 -47.83
C GLY A 413 -5.27 -44.79 -47.05
N HIS A 414 -4.60 -45.51 -46.15
CA HIS A 414 -3.23 -45.18 -45.68
C HIS A 414 -2.21 -45.86 -46.64
N PRO A 415 -0.98 -45.33 -46.78
CA PRO A 415 0.13 -45.95 -46.05
C PRO A 415 1.23 -44.96 -45.58
N THR A 416 2.26 -45.52 -44.93
CA THR A 416 3.45 -44.89 -44.34
C THR A 416 4.71 -45.00 -45.24
N SER A 417 5.71 -44.13 -45.08
CA SER A 417 7.16 -44.46 -45.06
C SER A 417 8.08 -43.23 -44.96
N GLU A 418 9.21 -43.35 -44.23
CA GLU A 418 10.44 -42.54 -44.41
C GLU A 418 11.36 -43.21 -45.46
N PRO A 419 12.50 -42.61 -45.91
CA PRO A 419 13.76 -42.82 -45.17
C PRO A 419 14.93 -41.79 -45.32
N SER A 420 15.68 -41.61 -44.22
CA SER A 420 17.17 -41.58 -44.10
C SER A 420 18.11 -40.64 -44.93
N SER A 421 18.70 -39.67 -44.22
CA SER A 421 20.16 -39.42 -44.00
C SER A 421 21.23 -39.31 -45.13
N SER A 422 22.10 -38.29 -45.03
CA SER A 422 23.59 -38.32 -45.16
C SER A 422 24.18 -36.89 -45.24
N LYS A 423 25.49 -36.60 -45.15
CA LYS A 423 26.56 -36.87 -44.15
C LYS A 423 27.83 -36.05 -44.55
N ARG A 424 28.07 -34.91 -43.89
CA ARG A 424 29.35 -34.41 -43.33
C ARG A 424 30.68 -34.42 -44.16
N ARG A 425 31.27 -33.22 -44.36
CA ARG A 425 32.71 -32.82 -44.25
C ARG A 425 32.75 -31.26 -44.29
N LYS A 426 33.46 -30.45 -43.48
CA LYS A 426 34.71 -30.44 -42.65
C LYS A 426 35.90 -29.73 -43.35
N ALA A 427 36.26 -28.54 -42.86
CA ALA A 427 37.53 -27.83 -43.08
C ALA A 427 37.85 -26.92 -41.88
N THR A 428 39.14 -26.62 -41.64
CA THR A 428 39.76 -26.08 -40.41
C THR A 428 41.27 -25.85 -40.72
N GLU A 429 42.11 -25.05 -40.03
CA GLU A 429 41.97 -24.17 -38.85
C GLU A 429 41.73 -22.67 -39.26
N THR A 430 42.37 -21.54 -38.88
CA THR A 430 43.53 -21.15 -38.02
C THR A 430 43.48 -19.62 -37.68
N ALA A 431 44.26 -19.13 -36.69
CA ALA A 431 44.57 -17.69 -36.43
C ALA A 431 46.03 -17.34 -36.84
N PRO A 432 46.52 -16.07 -36.80
CA PRO A 432 47.13 -15.55 -35.55
C PRO A 432 47.16 -14.01 -35.32
N GLU A 433 47.48 -13.64 -34.07
CA GLU A 433 48.36 -12.52 -33.59
C GLU A 433 48.18 -11.03 -34.00
N ALA A 434 48.72 -10.16 -33.14
CA ALA A 434 48.82 -8.71 -33.29
C ALA A 434 50.24 -8.22 -32.92
N PRO A 435 50.70 -7.05 -33.43
CA PRO A 435 51.93 -6.40 -32.99
C PRO A 435 51.67 -5.16 -32.10
N GLY A 436 52.68 -4.75 -31.33
CA GLY A 436 52.68 -3.48 -30.59
C GLY A 436 54.10 -3.00 -30.26
N GLN A 437 54.29 -1.68 -30.21
CA GLN A 437 55.51 -0.91 -29.88
C GLN A 437 55.09 0.59 -29.79
N SER A 438 55.71 1.50 -29.02
CA SER A 438 56.62 1.40 -27.86
C SER A 438 56.83 2.81 -27.25
N GLU A 439 57.78 2.93 -26.30
CA GLU A 439 58.26 4.14 -25.62
C GLU A 439 57.40 4.61 -24.43
N GLU A 440 57.93 5.07 -23.29
CA GLU A 440 59.13 4.80 -22.47
C GLU A 440 59.09 5.89 -21.36
N ASP A 441 59.12 5.54 -20.07
CA ASP A 441 59.89 6.25 -19.02
C ASP A 441 59.70 5.68 -17.60
N GLN A 442 60.83 5.55 -16.88
CA GLN A 442 61.06 5.24 -15.45
C GLN A 442 62.55 5.62 -15.16
N PRO A 443 63.06 5.76 -13.91
CA PRO A 443 62.59 5.32 -12.58
C PRO A 443 62.43 6.53 -11.59
N GLU A 444 62.49 6.53 -10.24
CA GLU A 444 63.14 5.74 -9.14
C GLU A 444 62.22 5.66 -7.88
N GLN A 445 62.22 4.55 -7.09
CA GLN A 445 62.94 4.31 -5.80
C GLN A 445 62.77 5.40 -4.70
N ILE A 446 62.74 5.14 -3.39
CA ILE A 446 63.36 4.10 -2.52
C ILE A 446 62.40 3.57 -1.42
N THR A 447 62.75 2.44 -0.80
CA THR A 447 62.05 1.60 0.22
C THR A 447 62.13 2.08 1.70
N PRO A 448 61.41 1.43 2.66
CA PRO A 448 61.13 1.98 4.00
C PRO A 448 62.02 1.42 5.15
N SER A 449 61.68 1.77 6.41
CA SER A 449 62.25 1.18 7.65
C SER A 449 61.16 0.79 8.66
N GLU A 450 61.47 -0.22 9.49
CA GLU A 450 60.58 -0.87 10.46
C GLU A 450 60.69 -0.28 11.89
N ALA A 451 59.72 -0.59 12.78
CA ALA A 451 59.96 -1.10 14.15
C ALA A 451 58.67 -1.34 14.99
N GLN A 452 58.74 -2.32 15.89
CA GLN A 452 57.79 -2.68 16.98
C GLN A 452 58.61 -2.84 18.30
N PRO A 453 58.03 -3.12 19.50
CA PRO A 453 56.74 -2.69 20.09
C PRO A 453 56.80 -2.31 21.60
N GLN A 454 55.76 -1.62 22.12
CA GLN A 454 55.30 -1.62 23.55
C GLN A 454 56.28 -1.12 24.66
N PRO A 455 55.92 -1.01 25.97
CA PRO A 455 54.63 -1.26 26.68
C PRO A 455 54.14 -0.10 27.61
N THR A 456 53.15 -0.43 28.48
CA THR A 456 52.78 0.16 29.81
C THR A 456 51.99 1.48 29.96
N THR A 457 50.84 1.34 30.62
CA THR A 457 50.01 2.29 31.40
C THR A 457 50.56 2.49 32.85
N PRO A 458 49.93 3.22 33.81
CA PRO A 458 48.66 4.00 33.82
C PRO A 458 48.70 5.41 34.51
N SER A 459 47.52 6.06 34.58
CA SER A 459 46.98 6.78 35.76
C SER A 459 47.16 8.31 35.93
N GLN A 460 46.08 8.94 36.42
CA GLN A 460 46.00 10.19 37.21
C GLN A 460 46.36 11.53 36.52
N ALA A 461 45.67 12.67 36.74
CA ALA A 461 44.44 12.91 37.52
C ALA A 461 43.68 14.20 37.05
N GLN A 462 42.47 14.40 37.60
CA GLN A 462 41.90 15.65 38.17
C GLN A 462 42.48 17.03 37.75
N SER A 463 41.70 18.13 37.64
CA SER A 463 40.25 18.41 37.72
C SER A 463 40.00 19.93 37.49
N LEU A 464 38.76 20.42 37.68
CA LEU A 464 38.35 21.85 37.77
C LEU A 464 38.44 22.66 36.45
N ILE A 465 37.33 23.15 35.86
CA ILE A 465 36.43 24.24 36.31
C ILE A 465 37.14 25.60 36.44
N SER A 466 36.90 26.53 35.49
CA SER A 466 36.27 27.84 35.77
C SER A 466 36.14 28.75 34.51
N ARG A 467 34.94 29.32 34.35
CA ARG A 467 34.57 30.64 33.77
C ARG A 467 35.54 31.39 32.82
N GLY A 468 35.01 31.84 31.68
CA GLY A 468 35.52 33.01 30.94
C GLY A 468 34.56 33.44 29.82
N SER A 469 34.01 34.65 29.88
CA SER A 469 33.18 35.24 28.82
C SER A 469 33.96 36.29 28.04
N SER A 470 33.94 36.21 26.71
CA SER A 470 34.25 37.33 25.82
C SER A 470 33.61 37.13 24.46
N THR A 471 32.84 38.12 24.00
CA THR A 471 32.24 38.17 22.67
C THR A 471 33.28 38.54 21.60
N THR A 472 33.37 37.77 20.51
CA THR A 472 34.04 38.17 19.27
C THR A 472 33.30 37.58 18.07
N ASP A 473 32.91 38.42 17.12
CA ASP A 473 32.28 38.00 15.87
C ASP A 473 33.22 37.17 14.99
N LEU A 474 32.80 35.98 14.57
CA LEU A 474 33.37 35.20 13.47
C LEU A 474 32.25 34.46 12.71
N PRO A 475 32.46 34.09 11.44
CA PRO A 475 31.40 34.23 10.43
C PRO A 475 30.44 33.05 10.32
N PHE A 476 29.30 33.36 9.68
CA PHE A 476 28.28 32.43 9.21
C PHE A 476 28.89 31.32 8.34
N ARG A 477 29.20 30.17 8.93
CA ARG A 477 29.35 28.91 8.17
C ARG A 477 27.96 28.47 7.71
N ARG A 478 27.86 27.94 6.49
CA ARG A 478 26.62 27.34 6.01
C ARG A 478 26.29 26.10 6.86
N ARG A 479 25.03 25.97 7.26
CA ARG A 479 24.43 24.72 7.76
C ARG A 479 23.91 23.98 6.53
N ASP A 480 24.73 23.10 5.96
CA ASP A 480 24.38 22.25 4.81
C ASP A 480 24.23 20.76 5.22
N ASP A 481 23.98 20.50 6.52
CA ASP A 481 23.73 19.17 7.11
C ASP A 481 22.45 19.23 7.98
N PRO A 482 21.40 18.43 7.68
CA PRO A 482 20.14 18.46 8.42
C PRO A 482 20.15 17.72 9.77
N ASP A 483 21.16 16.91 10.08
CA ASP A 483 21.19 16.05 11.29
C ASP A 483 21.76 16.75 12.55
N ASP A 484 22.17 18.03 12.47
CA ASP A 484 22.88 18.75 13.55
C ASP A 484 22.00 19.23 14.72
N LEU A 485 21.02 18.42 15.14
CA LEU A 485 20.25 18.58 16.39
C LEU A 485 21.08 18.29 17.66
N ASN A 486 22.38 18.55 17.64
CA ASN A 486 23.34 18.10 18.65
C ASN A 486 23.34 18.91 19.97
N ARG A 487 22.55 19.98 20.09
CA ARG A 487 22.62 20.91 21.23
C ARG A 487 21.26 21.27 21.82
N TYR A 488 21.11 21.06 23.13
CA TYR A 488 19.94 21.50 23.88
C TYR A 488 19.67 23.02 23.80
N GLU A 489 20.69 23.85 23.57
CA GLU A 489 20.52 25.31 23.52
C GLU A 489 19.74 25.78 22.28
N ASP A 490 19.81 25.05 21.16
CA ASP A 490 19.02 25.34 19.96
C ASP A 490 17.54 24.94 20.14
N LEU A 491 17.27 23.80 20.81
CA LEU A 491 15.90 23.40 21.18
C LEU A 491 15.26 24.33 22.22
N LYS A 492 16.04 24.84 23.19
CA LYS A 492 15.57 25.80 24.21
C LYS A 492 15.14 27.14 23.62
N GLN A 493 15.78 27.59 22.53
CA GLN A 493 15.33 28.74 21.75
C GLN A 493 14.00 28.45 21.04
N SER A 494 13.76 27.20 20.65
CA SER A 494 12.57 26.70 19.96
C SER A 494 11.51 26.11 20.92
N ILE A 495 11.42 26.64 22.14
CA ILE A 495 10.45 26.31 23.22
C ILE A 495 10.38 24.84 23.68
N ILE A 496 11.41 24.03 23.37
CA ILE A 496 11.55 22.65 23.86
C ILE A 496 12.66 22.58 24.93
N MET A 497 12.27 22.20 26.14
CA MET A 497 13.14 22.06 27.32
C MET A 497 13.44 20.59 27.58
N VAL A 498 14.55 20.07 27.05
CA VAL A 498 15.02 18.70 27.30
C VAL A 498 16.01 18.68 28.48
N ASP A 499 16.07 17.53 29.15
CA ASP A 499 16.83 17.25 30.38
C ASP A 499 16.43 18.19 31.54
N VAL A 500 15.21 17.95 32.03
CA VAL A 500 14.55 18.74 33.08
C VAL A 500 14.04 17.83 34.19
N GLU A 501 14.07 18.31 35.44
CA GLU A 501 13.51 17.58 36.57
C GLU A 501 11.98 17.44 36.44
N LEU A 502 11.47 16.21 36.60
CA LEU A 502 10.04 15.92 36.51
C LEU A 502 9.30 16.42 37.78
N PRO A 503 8.32 17.35 37.67
CA PRO A 503 7.58 17.88 38.82
C PRO A 503 6.85 16.81 39.62
N ASP A 504 6.74 16.98 40.94
CA ASP A 504 6.20 15.96 41.85
C ASP A 504 4.78 15.49 41.52
N ASP A 505 3.92 16.36 41.00
CA ASP A 505 2.55 16.04 40.59
C ASP A 505 2.52 15.16 39.32
N ILE A 506 3.33 15.51 38.31
CA ILE A 506 3.48 14.72 37.09
C ILE A 506 4.19 13.40 37.38
N LYS A 507 5.25 13.43 38.21
CA LYS A 507 5.98 12.25 38.70
C LYS A 507 5.07 11.29 39.44
N LYS A 508 4.16 11.80 40.28
CA LYS A 508 3.13 11.00 40.96
C LYS A 508 2.10 10.42 39.99
N TYR A 509 1.69 11.16 38.96
CA TYR A 509 0.77 10.67 37.93
C TYR A 509 1.41 9.57 37.07
N VAL A 510 2.65 9.75 36.63
CA VAL A 510 3.42 8.74 35.88
C VAL A 510 3.68 7.50 36.75
N THR A 511 4.05 7.67 38.02
CA THR A 511 4.22 6.54 38.96
C THR A 511 2.91 5.77 39.17
N LYS A 512 1.74 6.44 39.13
CA LYS A 512 0.42 5.77 39.14
C LYS A 512 0.18 4.95 37.87
N ILE A 513 0.57 5.45 36.69
CA ILE A 513 0.46 4.72 35.42
C ILE A 513 1.33 3.45 35.47
N LEU A 514 2.63 3.61 35.70
CA LEU A 514 3.63 2.55 35.63
C LEU A 514 3.50 1.54 36.80
N GLY A 515 3.04 2.00 37.96
CA GLY A 515 2.82 1.18 39.15
C GLY A 515 1.60 0.25 39.11
N SER A 516 0.82 0.23 38.02
CA SER A 516 -0.37 -0.63 37.86
C SER A 516 -0.05 -2.11 37.55
N MET A 517 0.99 -2.66 38.19
CA MET A 517 1.62 -3.93 37.82
C MET A 517 0.88 -5.20 38.29
N LYS A 518 0.24 -5.90 37.35
CA LYS A 518 0.13 -7.38 37.36
C LYS A 518 0.14 -7.96 35.94
N ILE A 519 1.33 -8.11 35.35
CA ILE A 519 1.57 -9.16 34.33
C ILE A 519 1.41 -10.50 35.06
N ARG A 520 0.24 -11.14 34.89
CA ARG A 520 -0.12 -12.44 35.51
C ARG A 520 -1.04 -13.31 34.64
N GLU A 521 -1.20 -12.96 33.37
CA GLU A 521 -1.88 -13.84 32.42
C GLU A 521 -0.87 -14.75 31.72
N ALA A 522 -1.14 -16.06 31.70
CA ALA A 522 -0.24 -17.07 31.14
C ALA A 522 0.07 -16.90 29.63
N GLY A 523 -0.64 -16.00 28.95
CA GLY A 523 -0.37 -15.63 27.55
C GLY A 523 0.71 -14.56 27.34
N GLN A 524 1.22 -13.91 28.40
CA GLN A 524 2.23 -12.85 28.28
C GLN A 524 3.68 -13.37 28.38
N SER A 525 3.92 -14.51 29.07
CA SER A 525 5.25 -15.15 29.17
C SER A 525 5.94 -15.24 27.82
N LYS A 526 5.26 -15.81 26.79
CA LYS A 526 5.83 -15.98 25.44
C LYS A 526 6.36 -14.70 24.79
N VAL A 527 5.85 -13.53 25.20
CA VAL A 527 6.32 -12.22 24.72
C VAL A 527 7.56 -11.78 25.50
N GLU A 528 7.58 -11.98 26.83
CA GLU A 528 8.76 -11.76 27.67
C GLU A 528 9.91 -12.70 27.30
N ASP A 529 9.61 -13.97 27.00
CA ASP A 529 10.52 -15.02 26.52
C ASP A 529 11.12 -14.63 25.16
N SER A 530 10.27 -14.31 24.17
CA SER A 530 10.69 -13.93 22.81
C SER A 530 11.49 -12.64 22.78
N PHE A 531 11.06 -11.61 23.53
CA PHE A 531 11.82 -10.37 23.69
C PHE A 531 13.17 -10.62 24.37
N THR A 532 13.20 -11.45 25.42
CA THR A 532 14.44 -11.84 26.09
C THR A 532 15.40 -12.55 25.15
N GLU A 533 14.91 -13.49 24.33
CA GLU A 533 15.74 -14.19 23.35
C GLU A 533 16.27 -13.24 22.26
N GLN A 534 15.42 -12.38 21.70
CA GLN A 534 15.80 -11.39 20.67
C GLN A 534 16.85 -10.41 21.21
N ILE A 535 16.57 -9.74 22.33
CA ILE A 535 17.47 -8.76 22.94
C ILE A 535 18.79 -9.42 23.37
N THR A 536 18.78 -10.68 23.82
CA THR A 536 20.01 -11.42 24.12
C THR A 536 20.85 -11.67 22.86
N LYS A 537 20.23 -12.14 21.76
CA LYS A 537 20.93 -12.34 20.47
C LYS A 537 21.50 -11.03 19.91
N ILE A 538 20.76 -9.93 20.05
CA ILE A 538 21.12 -8.59 19.60
C ILE A 538 22.28 -8.01 20.44
N ASN A 539 22.28 -8.22 21.76
CA ASN A 539 23.35 -7.78 22.66
C ASN A 539 24.68 -8.53 22.49
N CYS A 540 24.66 -9.75 21.93
CA CYS A 540 25.85 -10.57 21.74
C CYS A 540 26.67 -10.22 20.48
N ARG A 541 26.31 -9.16 19.72
CA ARG A 541 26.98 -8.77 18.47
C ARG A 541 26.83 -7.28 18.17
N ASP A 542 27.59 -6.79 17.19
CA ASP A 542 27.38 -5.47 16.59
C ASP A 542 26.06 -5.44 15.82
N SER A 543 24.99 -5.01 16.51
CA SER A 543 23.61 -5.04 16.03
C SER A 543 23.18 -3.71 15.39
N LYS A 544 22.45 -3.82 14.28
CA LYS A 544 21.96 -2.68 13.49
C LYS A 544 20.68 -2.09 14.09
N LYS A 545 20.40 -0.83 13.78
CA LYS A 545 19.23 -0.08 14.25
C LYS A 545 17.91 -0.83 14.05
N HIS A 546 17.67 -1.39 12.87
CA HIS A 546 16.43 -2.11 12.56
C HIS A 546 16.21 -3.38 13.40
N GLU A 547 17.27 -4.01 13.93
CA GLU A 547 17.14 -5.17 14.82
C GLU A 547 16.53 -4.74 16.17
N TRP A 548 16.96 -3.58 16.69
CA TRP A 548 16.42 -2.98 17.90
C TRP A 548 14.98 -2.46 17.70
N VAL A 549 14.70 -1.80 16.58
CA VAL A 549 13.34 -1.37 16.20
C VAL A 549 12.41 -2.58 16.14
N GLY A 550 12.77 -3.60 15.34
CA GLY A 550 11.98 -4.82 15.18
C GLY A 550 11.77 -5.58 16.49
N ALA A 551 12.78 -5.70 17.37
CA ALA A 551 12.64 -6.40 18.64
C ALA A 551 11.63 -5.71 19.59
N ILE A 552 11.64 -4.38 19.67
CA ILE A 552 10.72 -3.64 20.55
C ILE A 552 9.34 -3.52 19.89
N HIS A 553 9.25 -3.35 18.57
CA HIS A 553 7.97 -3.33 17.84
C HIS A 553 7.23 -4.67 17.91
N ASN A 554 7.93 -5.79 17.68
CA ASN A 554 7.37 -7.14 17.85
C ASN A 554 6.86 -7.38 19.28
N ALA A 555 7.53 -6.81 20.30
CA ALA A 555 7.03 -6.87 21.67
C ALA A 555 5.75 -6.03 21.87
N ILE A 556 5.70 -4.79 21.35
CA ILE A 556 4.50 -3.93 21.36
C ILE A 556 3.32 -4.62 20.65
N LEU A 557 3.57 -5.31 19.53
CA LEU A 557 2.56 -6.07 18.81
C LEU A 557 2.18 -7.38 19.53
N GLY A 558 3.11 -8.06 20.18
CA GLY A 558 2.86 -9.30 20.92
C GLY A 558 2.08 -9.12 22.23
N LEU A 559 2.21 -7.96 22.88
CA LEU A 559 1.55 -7.68 24.16
C LEU A 559 0.02 -7.77 24.07
N LYS A 560 -0.56 -8.68 24.87
CA LYS A 560 -2.01 -8.90 24.94
C LYS A 560 -2.68 -7.76 25.71
N LEU A 561 -3.50 -6.99 25.02
CA LEU A 561 -4.22 -5.81 25.53
C LEU A 561 -5.72 -5.95 25.25
N GLU A 562 -6.56 -5.80 26.28
CA GLU A 562 -8.01 -5.65 26.09
C GLU A 562 -8.28 -4.43 25.19
N ASN A 563 -9.13 -4.57 24.17
CA ASN A 563 -9.41 -3.52 23.18
C ASN A 563 -8.16 -3.03 22.42
N LYS A 564 -7.19 -3.90 22.10
CA LYS A 564 -5.99 -3.53 21.30
C LYS A 564 -6.32 -2.77 20.00
N ALA A 565 -7.46 -3.05 19.36
CA ALA A 565 -7.94 -2.33 18.16
C ALA A 565 -8.10 -0.81 18.35
N ALA A 566 -8.16 -0.32 19.59
CA ALA A 566 -8.21 1.11 19.90
C ALA A 566 -6.92 1.87 19.57
N ILE A 567 -5.80 1.17 19.34
CA ILE A 567 -4.51 1.75 19.02
C ILE A 567 -3.90 1.13 17.76
N THR A 568 -3.03 1.90 17.10
CA THR A 568 -2.22 1.45 15.97
C THR A 568 -0.78 1.90 16.14
N THR A 569 0.13 1.22 15.43
CA THR A 569 1.58 1.45 15.43
C THR A 569 2.03 1.77 14.01
N VAL A 570 2.84 2.80 13.84
CA VAL A 570 3.43 3.19 12.55
C VAL A 570 4.94 3.28 12.71
N GLU A 571 5.69 2.75 11.74
CA GLU A 571 7.15 2.69 11.76
C GLU A 571 7.76 3.62 10.69
N ASP A 572 8.89 4.24 11.01
CA ASP A 572 9.79 4.91 10.06
C ASP A 572 9.12 5.99 9.16
N GLN A 573 8.05 6.65 9.63
CA GLN A 573 7.30 7.67 8.88
C GLN A 573 7.61 9.11 9.29
N VAL A 574 7.68 10.01 8.30
CA VAL A 574 7.94 11.44 8.51
C VAL A 574 6.64 12.17 8.89
N TRP A 575 6.71 12.99 9.93
CA TRP A 575 5.60 13.78 10.42
C TRP A 575 5.44 15.08 9.60
N HIS A 576 4.20 15.51 9.39
CA HIS A 576 3.86 16.81 8.83
C HIS A 576 4.52 17.95 9.63
N THR A 577 5.02 18.98 8.95
CA THR A 577 5.43 20.25 9.59
C THR A 577 4.28 20.91 10.35
N ASP A 578 3.07 20.79 9.85
CA ASP A 578 1.93 21.61 10.26
C ASP A 578 1.39 21.27 11.66
N ILE A 579 1.73 20.08 12.18
CA ILE A 579 1.40 19.64 13.55
C ILE A 579 2.41 20.14 14.60
N GLN A 580 3.38 20.96 14.19
CA GLN A 580 4.29 21.63 15.11
C GLN A 580 3.90 23.11 15.26
N PRO A 581 4.08 23.72 16.45
CA PRO A 581 3.96 25.17 16.62
C PRO A 581 4.87 25.94 15.65
N LYS A 582 4.44 27.11 15.15
CA LYS A 582 5.15 27.89 14.10
C LYS A 582 6.65 28.18 14.31
N LEU A 583 7.16 28.10 15.54
CA LEU A 583 8.59 28.24 15.85
C LEU A 583 9.40 26.99 15.47
N LEU A 584 8.76 25.82 15.46
CA LEU A 584 9.34 24.50 15.21
C LEU A 584 9.16 24.04 13.75
N GLN A 585 8.28 24.66 12.95
CA GLN A 585 7.98 24.30 11.54
C GLN A 585 9.15 24.52 10.53
N ARG A 586 10.40 24.41 10.98
CA ARG A 586 11.61 24.51 10.16
C ARG A 586 12.12 23.12 9.80
N SER A 587 12.83 23.00 8.67
CA SER A 587 13.47 21.75 8.24
C SER A 587 14.42 21.13 9.28
N GLU A 588 15.06 21.96 10.11
CA GLU A 588 15.94 21.53 11.22
C GLU A 588 15.22 20.80 12.37
N TYR A 589 13.87 20.72 12.37
CA TYR A 589 13.07 19.98 13.37
C TYR A 589 12.15 18.92 12.72
N THR A 590 12.58 18.33 11.60
CA THR A 590 11.83 17.29 10.89
C THR A 590 11.68 16.04 11.79
N SER A 591 10.45 15.75 12.22
CA SER A 591 10.13 14.65 13.12
C SER A 591 9.96 13.35 12.32
N LYS A 592 10.81 12.35 12.58
CA LYS A 592 10.71 11.00 12.01
C LYS A 592 11.02 9.96 13.10
N PRO A 593 10.08 9.64 14.00
CA PRO A 593 10.29 8.60 15.00
C PRO A 593 10.31 7.21 14.33
N ASP A 594 11.09 6.30 14.89
CA ASP A 594 11.26 4.95 14.34
C ASP A 594 10.01 4.10 14.58
N ILE A 595 9.34 4.30 15.72
CA ILE A 595 8.02 3.75 16.01
C ILE A 595 7.19 4.84 16.67
N CYS A 596 5.93 4.97 16.26
CA CYS A 596 4.94 5.81 16.89
C CYS A 596 3.68 5.00 17.20
N VAL A 597 3.13 5.18 18.40
CA VAL A 597 1.88 4.56 18.86
C VAL A 597 0.86 5.64 19.19
N GLY A 598 -0.32 5.52 18.59
CA GLY A 598 -1.46 6.40 18.77
C GLY A 598 -2.77 5.64 18.69
N LEU A 599 -3.88 6.37 18.78
CA LEU A 599 -5.22 5.82 18.66
C LEU A 599 -5.54 5.47 17.21
N CYS A 600 -6.36 4.45 16.97
CA CYS A 600 -6.74 4.05 15.61
C CYS A 600 -7.88 4.92 15.05
N LYS A 601 -7.74 5.47 13.82
CA LYS A 601 -8.77 6.31 13.16
C LYS A 601 -10.10 5.59 13.10
N THR A 602 -10.13 4.36 12.58
CA THR A 602 -11.38 3.60 12.39
C THR A 602 -12.07 3.33 13.72
N TYR A 603 -11.33 2.97 14.77
CA TYR A 603 -11.91 2.72 16.10
C TYR A 603 -12.46 3.99 16.76
N ILE A 604 -11.82 5.16 16.58
CA ILE A 604 -12.41 6.43 17.04
C ILE A 604 -13.65 6.77 16.19
N GLN A 605 -13.59 6.52 14.88
CA GLN A 605 -14.69 6.76 13.95
C GLN A 605 -15.92 5.92 14.32
N GLU A 606 -15.79 4.61 14.57
CA GLU A 606 -16.86 3.74 15.10
C GLU A 606 -17.50 4.29 16.39
N ILE A 607 -16.70 4.92 17.26
CA ILE A 607 -17.15 5.53 18.52
C ILE A 607 -17.87 6.89 18.31
N LEU A 608 -17.66 7.55 17.17
CA LEU A 608 -18.38 8.74 16.72
C LEU A 608 -19.63 8.34 15.91
N ASP A 609 -19.55 7.29 15.09
CA ASP A 609 -20.66 6.66 14.35
C ASP A 609 -21.77 6.16 15.30
N SER A 610 -21.41 5.82 16.54
CA SER A 610 -22.39 5.50 17.58
C SER A 610 -23.15 6.73 18.13
N ILE A 611 -22.93 7.93 17.58
CA ILE A 611 -23.44 9.25 18.05
C ILE A 611 -23.91 10.15 16.90
N MET A 612 -23.41 9.96 15.67
CA MET A 612 -23.83 10.62 14.43
C MET A 612 -23.73 9.59 13.28
N ASP A 613 -24.38 9.80 12.15
CA ASP A 613 -24.22 8.87 11.02
C ASP A 613 -22.80 8.91 10.43
N TYR A 614 -22.42 7.86 9.71
CA TYR A 614 -21.08 7.67 9.13
C TYR A 614 -20.64 8.82 8.22
N THR A 615 -21.57 9.39 7.43
CA THR A 615 -21.29 10.53 6.55
C THR A 615 -21.01 11.78 7.37
N ALA A 616 -21.77 12.02 8.45
CA ALA A 616 -21.49 13.08 9.41
C ALA A 616 -20.17 12.86 10.18
N ALA A 617 -19.73 11.62 10.40
CA ALA A 617 -18.47 11.31 11.09
C ALA A 617 -17.22 11.52 10.21
N GLU A 618 -17.26 11.20 8.90
CA GLU A 618 -16.21 11.62 7.95
C GLU A 618 -16.14 13.16 7.89
N ALA A 619 -17.28 13.82 7.63
CA ALA A 619 -17.35 15.28 7.56
C ALA A 619 -16.95 15.97 8.89
N PHE A 620 -17.19 15.32 10.04
CA PHE A 620 -16.72 15.80 11.33
C PHE A 620 -15.19 15.87 11.41
N TRP A 621 -14.46 14.92 10.85
CA TRP A 621 -12.99 14.95 10.85
C TRP A 621 -12.42 16.08 9.98
N ASP A 622 -13.02 16.32 8.81
CA ASP A 622 -12.60 17.41 7.93
C ASP A 622 -12.93 18.77 8.56
N ASN A 623 -14.15 18.96 9.10
CA ASN A 623 -14.50 20.16 9.86
C ASN A 623 -13.59 20.36 11.09
N LEU A 624 -13.20 19.29 11.80
CA LEU A 624 -12.27 19.37 12.93
C LEU A 624 -10.89 19.91 12.50
N LYS A 625 -10.45 19.59 11.27
CA LYS A 625 -9.20 20.08 10.67
C LYS A 625 -9.34 21.48 10.06
N GLU A 626 -10.46 21.82 9.42
CA GLU A 626 -10.64 23.08 8.68
C GLU A 626 -11.26 24.21 9.53
N GLU A 627 -12.36 23.96 10.24
CA GLU A 627 -13.04 24.97 11.07
C GLU A 627 -12.30 25.17 12.41
N TYR A 628 -11.89 24.08 13.06
CA TYR A 628 -11.23 24.12 14.38
C TYR A 628 -9.70 24.00 14.30
N GLY A 629 -9.12 23.73 13.13
CA GLY A 629 -7.66 23.64 12.96
C GLY A 629 -7.00 22.46 13.69
N VAL A 630 -7.75 21.52 14.26
CA VAL A 630 -7.19 20.42 15.07
C VAL A 630 -6.73 19.30 14.14
N ILE A 631 -5.44 19.30 13.82
CA ILE A 631 -4.82 18.16 13.13
C ILE A 631 -4.66 17.03 14.14
N GLY A 632 -5.28 15.88 13.87
CA GLY A 632 -5.18 14.68 14.71
C GLY A 632 -4.21 13.62 14.19
N ASP A 633 -3.88 13.65 12.90
CA ASP A 633 -2.95 12.72 12.24
C ASP A 633 -1.56 13.36 12.13
N PRO A 634 -0.47 12.69 12.56
CA PRO A 634 0.85 13.24 12.37
C PRO A 634 1.39 13.12 10.92
N TYR A 635 0.81 12.29 10.05
CA TYR A 635 1.45 11.87 8.80
C TYR A 635 0.91 12.53 7.53
N ALA A 636 1.77 12.61 6.50
CA ALA A 636 1.43 13.12 5.17
C ALA A 636 0.39 12.24 4.45
N GLU A 637 0.62 10.92 4.47
CA GLU A 637 -0.36 9.90 4.08
C GLU A 637 -1.15 9.45 5.33
N SER A 638 -2.45 9.18 5.21
CA SER A 638 -3.29 8.79 6.36
C SER A 638 -2.98 7.38 6.87
N GLN A 639 -1.97 7.24 7.73
CA GLN A 639 -1.56 5.96 8.35
C GLN A 639 -2.54 5.43 9.43
N TYR A 640 -3.79 5.92 9.42
CA TYR A 640 -4.86 5.61 10.39
C TYR A 640 -4.47 5.83 11.88
N LEU A 641 -3.40 6.57 12.16
CA LEU A 641 -2.93 6.86 13.51
C LEU A 641 -3.37 8.27 13.90
N ARG A 642 -4.00 8.41 15.07
CA ARG A 642 -4.50 9.69 15.58
C ARG A 642 -4.06 9.91 17.02
N PHE A 643 -3.66 11.14 17.36
CA PHE A 643 -3.22 11.54 18.70
C PHE A 643 -2.16 10.58 19.31
N PRO A 644 -0.89 10.65 18.84
CA PRO A 644 0.22 9.91 19.43
C PRO A 644 0.37 10.11 20.94
N PHE A 645 0.73 9.04 21.65
CA PHE A 645 0.99 9.07 23.10
C PHE A 645 2.24 8.32 23.54
N PHE A 646 2.81 7.47 22.67
CA PHE A 646 4.04 6.74 22.93
C PHE A 646 4.90 6.66 21.67
N ILE A 647 6.20 6.96 21.80
CA ILE A 647 7.15 7.18 20.69
C ILE A 647 8.43 6.39 20.97
N LEU A 648 9.11 5.87 19.95
CA LEU A 648 10.43 5.27 20.09
C LEU A 648 11.42 5.85 19.08
N ASP A 649 12.63 6.12 19.57
CA ASP A 649 13.70 6.79 18.84
C ASP A 649 15.03 6.07 19.16
N ILE A 650 15.44 5.19 18.26
CA ILE A 650 16.38 4.10 18.51
C ILE A 650 17.68 4.38 17.74
N GLN A 651 18.80 4.27 18.46
CA GLN A 651 20.14 4.51 17.96
C GLN A 651 20.97 3.21 18.01
N SER A 652 21.62 2.86 16.90
CA SER A 652 22.62 1.78 16.88
C SER A 652 24.00 2.34 17.22
N GLY A 653 24.83 1.53 17.87
CA GLY A 653 26.20 1.91 18.26
C GLY A 653 27.20 1.98 17.09
N THR A 654 26.75 1.72 15.85
CA THR A 654 27.58 1.77 14.64
C THR A 654 27.43 3.07 13.85
N ASP A 655 26.41 3.87 14.12
CA ASP A 655 26.17 5.13 13.42
C ASP A 655 26.99 6.27 14.06
N ARG A 656 27.19 7.38 13.34
CA ARG A 656 27.85 8.58 13.89
C ARG A 656 26.96 9.40 14.82
N SER A 657 25.67 9.06 14.93
CA SER A 657 24.69 9.79 15.71
C SER A 657 24.61 9.30 17.15
N THR A 658 24.46 10.24 18.07
CA THR A 658 24.56 10.03 19.51
C THR A 658 23.20 9.77 20.17
N LEU A 659 23.19 9.14 21.36
CA LEU A 659 22.01 9.10 22.24
C LEU A 659 21.39 10.49 22.45
N GLN A 660 22.21 11.53 22.46
CA GLN A 660 21.78 12.93 22.58
C GLN A 660 20.87 13.37 21.42
N GLN A 661 21.15 12.94 20.18
CA GLN A 661 20.27 13.20 19.04
C GLN A 661 18.97 12.39 19.11
N ALA A 662 19.00 11.14 19.59
CA ALA A 662 17.79 10.34 19.79
C ALA A 662 16.84 10.98 20.83
N GLN A 663 17.38 11.45 21.95
CA GLN A 663 16.62 12.25 22.93
C GLN A 663 16.00 13.51 22.32
N ASN A 664 16.75 14.21 21.46
CA ASN A 664 16.31 15.46 20.84
C ASN A 664 15.24 15.23 19.76
N ARG A 665 15.37 14.19 18.92
CA ARG A 665 14.30 13.78 17.99
C ARG A 665 13.04 13.35 18.75
N ALA A 666 13.17 12.52 19.79
CA ALA A 666 12.05 12.09 20.62
C ALA A 666 11.32 13.28 21.27
N ALA A 667 12.06 14.29 21.74
CA ALA A 667 11.48 15.51 22.30
C ALA A 667 10.74 16.39 21.27
N VAL A 668 11.25 16.49 20.03
CA VAL A 668 10.58 17.19 18.93
C VAL A 668 9.29 16.46 18.51
N SER A 669 9.36 15.14 18.33
CA SER A 669 8.20 14.28 18.09
C SER A 669 7.15 14.43 19.20
N ALA A 670 7.56 14.35 20.46
CA ALA A 670 6.64 14.50 21.59
C ALA A 670 6.04 15.91 21.74
N ALA A 671 6.76 16.97 21.33
CA ALA A 671 6.21 18.32 21.29
C ALA A 671 5.08 18.45 20.25
N GLY A 672 5.20 17.82 19.08
CA GLY A 672 4.12 17.73 18.09
C GLY A 672 2.90 16.96 18.62
N ALA A 673 3.13 15.84 19.32
CA ALA A 673 2.05 15.08 19.96
C ALA A 673 1.31 15.89 21.04
N LEU A 674 2.04 16.61 21.89
CA LEU A 674 1.47 17.51 22.89
C LEU A 674 0.74 18.71 22.27
N TRP A 675 1.17 19.20 21.10
CA TRP A 675 0.50 20.26 20.37
C TRP A 675 -0.86 19.81 19.80
N MET A 676 -0.96 18.64 19.19
CA MET A 676 -2.26 18.10 18.71
C MET A 676 -3.29 17.98 19.86
N ILE A 677 -2.83 17.54 21.04
CA ILE A 677 -3.64 17.50 22.27
C ILE A 677 -3.97 18.91 22.79
N GLN A 678 -3.06 19.87 22.66
CA GLN A 678 -3.29 21.27 23.00
C GLN A 678 -4.34 21.91 22.09
N MET A 679 -4.31 21.67 20.77
CA MET A 679 -5.31 22.15 19.80
C MET A 679 -6.71 21.61 20.15
N LEU A 680 -6.84 20.29 20.37
CA LEU A 680 -8.10 19.65 20.77
C LEU A 680 -8.64 20.21 22.09
N SER A 681 -7.74 20.58 23.02
CA SER A 681 -8.13 21.18 24.30
C SER A 681 -8.41 22.69 24.24
N ALA A 682 -7.82 23.42 23.29
CA ALA A 682 -7.97 24.87 23.17
C ALA A 682 -9.31 25.23 22.54
N ASN A 683 -9.59 24.74 21.32
CA ASN A 683 -10.78 25.12 20.54
C ASN A 683 -12.09 24.72 21.24
N ARG A 684 -12.05 23.65 22.06
CA ARG A 684 -13.15 23.23 22.95
C ARG A 684 -13.55 24.30 23.99
N ARG A 685 -12.66 25.21 24.38
CA ARG A 685 -12.93 26.25 25.40
C ARG A 685 -13.78 27.38 24.82
N ASP A 686 -13.65 27.63 23.52
CA ASP A 686 -14.38 28.68 22.82
C ASP A 686 -15.79 28.23 22.40
N THR A 687 -15.98 26.94 22.08
CA THR A 687 -17.31 26.35 21.81
C THR A 687 -18.16 26.19 23.07
N ILE A 688 -17.60 25.73 24.20
CA ILE A 688 -18.36 25.50 25.46
C ILE A 688 -18.55 26.81 26.27
N ARG A 689 -18.97 27.88 25.60
CA ARG A 689 -19.22 29.19 26.23
C ARG A 689 -20.58 29.33 26.94
N THR A 690 -21.44 28.30 26.90
CA THR A 690 -22.86 28.42 27.27
C THR A 690 -23.40 27.43 28.31
N LYS A 691 -22.73 26.32 28.65
CA LYS A 691 -23.23 25.37 29.68
C LYS A 691 -22.15 24.78 30.60
N SER A 692 -22.48 24.73 31.90
CA SER A 692 -21.63 24.24 32.98
C SER A 692 -21.48 22.71 32.97
N ARG A 693 -20.53 22.18 32.19
CA ARG A 693 -19.92 20.86 32.37
C ARG A 693 -18.47 21.04 32.83
N LYS A 694 -17.94 20.16 33.69
CA LYS A 694 -16.54 20.23 34.12
C LYS A 694 -15.63 20.05 32.89
N SER A 695 -14.83 21.06 32.58
CA SER A 695 -13.91 21.02 31.44
C SER A 695 -12.73 20.09 31.72
N ILE A 696 -12.75 18.88 31.16
CA ILE A 696 -11.55 18.05 31.04
C ILE A 696 -10.47 18.86 30.32
N ASP A 697 -9.32 19.06 30.97
CA ASP A 697 -8.14 19.69 30.37
C ASP A 697 -7.15 18.61 29.95
N LEU A 698 -7.04 18.39 28.63
CA LEU A 698 -6.16 17.37 28.07
C LEU A 698 -4.68 17.78 28.15
N THR A 699 -4.35 19.06 28.40
CA THR A 699 -2.94 19.48 28.50
C THR A 699 -2.23 18.90 29.73
N THR A 700 -2.97 18.20 30.60
CA THR A 700 -2.45 17.41 31.73
C THR A 700 -1.98 16.00 31.35
N LEU A 701 -2.22 15.56 30.11
CA LEU A 701 -1.77 14.26 29.61
C LEU A 701 -0.30 14.35 29.18
N PRO A 702 0.59 13.48 29.68
CA PRO A 702 1.94 13.35 29.15
C PRO A 702 1.93 12.63 27.80
N VAL A 703 3.06 12.71 27.10
CA VAL A 703 3.46 11.77 26.04
C VAL A 703 4.69 11.03 26.56
N PHE A 704 4.84 9.76 26.22
CA PHE A 704 6.00 8.96 26.61
C PHE A 704 6.93 8.74 25.41
N SER A 705 8.23 8.59 25.66
CA SER A 705 9.11 7.96 24.68
C SER A 705 10.12 7.00 25.30
N ILE A 706 10.51 5.99 24.53
CA ILE A 706 11.72 5.21 24.81
C ILE A 706 12.78 5.57 23.78
N VAL A 707 13.93 6.04 24.26
CA VAL A 707 15.13 6.19 23.42
C VAL A 707 16.14 5.11 23.78
N SER A 708 16.93 4.67 22.82
CA SER A 708 17.93 3.62 23.02
C SER A 708 19.25 3.93 22.35
N GLU A 709 20.36 3.56 22.97
CA GLU A 709 21.68 3.45 22.34
C GLU A 709 22.17 2.02 22.56
N GLY A 710 21.96 1.17 21.55
CA GLY A 710 22.10 -0.28 21.69
C GLY A 710 21.34 -0.80 22.91
N ALA A 711 22.06 -1.50 23.80
CA ALA A 711 21.53 -2.11 25.03
C ALA A 711 21.04 -1.14 26.12
N THR A 712 21.29 0.17 25.99
CA THR A 712 20.93 1.17 27.00
C THR A 712 19.66 1.91 26.60
N LEU A 713 18.54 1.58 27.26
CA LEU A 713 17.23 2.19 27.05
C LEU A 713 16.97 3.28 28.10
N GLN A 714 16.23 4.32 27.72
CA GLN A 714 15.77 5.37 28.64
C GLN A 714 14.29 5.66 28.39
N LEU A 715 13.47 5.66 29.44
CA LEU A 715 12.09 6.13 29.40
C LEU A 715 12.07 7.63 29.74
N TRP A 716 11.49 8.41 28.83
CA TRP A 716 11.28 9.85 28.95
C TRP A 716 9.79 10.19 29.06
N VAL A 717 9.51 11.24 29.82
CA VAL A 717 8.17 11.80 30.05
C VAL A 717 8.14 13.21 29.49
N HIS A 718 7.25 13.43 28.54
CA HIS A 718 7.06 14.71 27.88
C HIS A 718 5.75 15.33 28.34
N TYR A 719 5.77 16.61 28.71
CA TYR A 719 4.60 17.34 29.19
C TYR A 719 4.66 18.80 28.75
N GLN A 720 3.51 19.46 28.69
CA GLN A 720 3.43 20.89 28.35
C GLN A 720 3.22 21.75 29.60
N LYS A 721 3.85 22.92 29.64
CA LYS A 721 3.75 23.88 30.75
C LYS A 721 3.41 25.25 30.21
N ARG A 722 2.38 25.89 30.76
CA ARG A 722 2.04 27.28 30.42
C ARG A 722 2.84 28.24 31.31
N VAL A 723 3.69 29.05 30.70
CA VAL A 723 4.49 30.06 31.37
C VAL A 723 3.86 31.44 31.14
N MET A 724 3.56 32.14 32.23
CA MET A 724 2.95 33.47 32.22
C MET A 724 4.05 34.52 32.13
N GLY A 725 4.20 35.17 30.96
CA GLY A 725 5.08 36.32 30.78
C GLY A 725 4.34 37.65 30.98
N GLU A 726 5.08 38.74 31.18
CA GLU A 726 4.55 40.07 31.51
C GLU A 726 3.64 40.70 30.43
N LYS A 727 3.70 40.20 29.18
CA LYS A 727 2.85 40.66 28.07
C LYS A 727 1.97 39.57 27.45
N TRP A 728 2.45 38.32 27.41
CA TRP A 728 1.75 37.18 26.81
C TRP A 728 2.13 35.89 27.55
N SER A 729 1.20 34.93 27.63
CA SER A 729 1.51 33.57 28.09
C SER A 729 2.00 32.70 26.94
N LYS A 730 3.10 31.97 27.10
CA LYS A 730 3.55 30.93 26.16
C LYS A 730 3.30 29.53 26.71
N THR A 731 3.14 28.56 25.82
CA THR A 731 3.31 27.14 26.17
C THR A 731 4.75 26.75 25.85
N GLU A 732 5.34 25.91 26.69
CA GLU A 732 6.65 25.29 26.51
C GLU A 732 6.51 23.77 26.68
N TYR A 733 7.31 23.00 25.95
CA TYR A 733 7.29 21.54 25.99
C TYR A 733 8.51 21.05 26.75
N TYR A 734 8.29 20.28 27.81
CA TYR A 734 9.31 19.80 28.72
C TYR A 734 9.48 18.29 28.54
N SER A 735 10.73 17.83 28.44
CA SER A 735 11.09 16.42 28.25
C SER A 735 12.02 16.00 29.39
N ALA A 736 11.50 15.21 30.32
CA ALA A 736 12.18 14.79 31.54
C ALA A 736 12.57 13.31 31.45
N HIS A 737 13.78 12.99 31.91
CA HIS A 737 14.18 11.60 32.15
C HIS A 737 13.37 11.01 33.31
N PHE A 738 12.95 9.74 33.20
CA PHE A 738 12.26 9.04 34.28
C PHE A 738 13.05 7.85 34.82
N VAL A 739 13.58 6.99 33.95
CA VAL A 739 14.41 5.84 34.31
C VAL A 739 15.28 5.40 33.14
N SER A 740 16.43 4.80 33.45
CA SER A 740 17.29 4.12 32.47
C SER A 740 17.47 2.66 32.83
N TRP A 741 17.54 1.83 31.80
CA TRP A 741 17.78 0.40 31.87
C TRP A 741 18.96 0.02 30.99
N HIS A 742 19.69 -1.01 31.38
CA HIS A 742 20.68 -1.65 30.53
C HIS A 742 20.25 -3.12 30.38
N ALA A 743 19.87 -3.53 29.17
CA ALA A 743 19.02 -4.70 28.91
C ALA A 743 19.74 -6.06 29.00
N THR A 744 20.73 -6.19 29.87
CA THR A 744 21.61 -7.36 30.02
C THR A 744 20.97 -8.49 30.83
N SER A 745 20.20 -8.18 31.88
CA SER A 745 19.51 -9.18 32.71
C SER A 745 18.04 -9.41 32.30
N GLU A 746 17.50 -10.56 32.69
CA GLU A 746 16.11 -10.96 32.41
C GLU A 746 15.11 -10.10 33.20
N GLU A 747 15.43 -9.80 34.45
CA GLU A 747 14.62 -8.95 35.34
C GLU A 747 14.44 -7.55 34.73
N VAL A 748 15.52 -6.97 34.20
CA VAL A 748 15.51 -5.65 33.55
C VAL A 748 14.73 -5.68 32.23
N ARG A 749 14.87 -6.74 31.42
CA ARG A 749 14.07 -6.89 30.17
C ARG A 749 12.57 -7.02 30.46
N SER A 750 12.20 -7.79 31.48
CA SER A 750 10.83 -7.88 31.97
C SER A 750 10.34 -6.55 32.59
N GLU A 751 11.22 -5.78 33.24
CA GLU A 751 10.88 -4.43 33.74
C GLU A 751 10.57 -3.44 32.60
N ILE A 752 11.39 -3.42 31.54
CA ILE A 752 11.14 -2.64 30.31
C ILE A 752 9.75 -2.97 29.75
N LEU A 753 9.42 -4.26 29.59
CA LEU A 753 8.12 -4.70 29.06
C LEU A 753 6.96 -4.33 29.99
N LYS A 754 7.12 -4.38 31.31
CA LYS A 754 6.09 -3.90 32.27
C LYS A 754 5.80 -2.41 32.09
N HIS A 755 6.82 -1.60 31.83
CA HIS A 755 6.65 -0.17 31.57
C HIS A 755 5.95 0.10 30.23
N VAL A 756 6.39 -0.56 29.14
CA VAL A 756 5.73 -0.49 27.83
C VAL A 756 4.26 -0.93 27.93
N TYR A 757 4.00 -2.06 28.59
CA TYR A 757 2.64 -2.56 28.80
C TYR A 757 1.76 -1.58 29.59
N ALA A 758 2.28 -0.97 30.66
CA ALA A 758 1.55 0.02 31.45
C ALA A 758 1.21 1.29 30.64
N ILE A 759 2.14 1.77 29.80
CA ILE A 759 1.92 2.91 28.89
C ILE A 759 0.82 2.57 27.87
N LEU A 760 0.88 1.39 27.24
CA LEU A 760 -0.14 0.94 26.27
C LEU A 760 -1.52 0.74 26.93
N ARG A 761 -1.57 0.19 28.14
CA ARG A 761 -2.81 0.04 28.95
C ARG A 761 -3.43 1.38 29.33
N TRP A 762 -2.61 2.38 29.66
CA TRP A 762 -3.07 3.75 29.90
C TRP A 762 -3.52 4.44 28.61
N GLY A 763 -2.82 4.18 27.50
CA GLY A 763 -3.16 4.63 26.15
C GLY A 763 -4.58 4.24 25.73
N ILE A 764 -4.88 2.93 25.71
CA ILE A 764 -6.21 2.39 25.37
C ILE A 764 -7.30 2.69 26.43
N GLY A 765 -6.89 3.07 27.64
CA GLY A 765 -7.77 3.44 28.76
C GLY A 765 -7.89 4.96 28.94
N GLU A 766 -7.35 5.48 30.05
CA GLU A 766 -7.53 6.86 30.52
C GLU A 766 -7.18 7.93 29.47
N TYR A 767 -6.18 7.69 28.60
CA TYR A 767 -5.83 8.61 27.52
C TYR A 767 -6.91 8.63 26.42
N LYS A 768 -7.20 7.47 25.80
CA LYS A 768 -8.24 7.30 24.78
C LYS A 768 -9.58 7.84 25.26
N ASP A 769 -10.01 7.48 26.47
CA ASP A 769 -11.31 7.88 27.02
C ASP A 769 -11.44 9.42 27.11
N LYS A 770 -10.37 10.11 27.55
CA LYS A 770 -10.34 11.59 27.62
C LYS A 770 -10.33 12.24 26.23
N VAL A 771 -9.55 11.73 25.28
CA VAL A 771 -9.51 12.24 23.89
C VAL A 771 -10.88 12.06 23.23
N VAL A 772 -11.50 10.90 23.41
CA VAL A 772 -12.86 10.59 22.94
C VAL A 772 -13.92 11.49 23.59
N GLU A 773 -13.87 11.74 24.90
CA GLU A 773 -14.83 12.68 25.54
C GLU A 773 -14.64 14.13 25.04
N ALA A 774 -13.40 14.54 24.74
CA ALA A 774 -13.15 15.85 24.14
C ALA A 774 -13.76 15.95 22.73
N LEU A 775 -13.49 14.99 21.84
CA LEU A 775 -14.06 14.92 20.48
C LEU A 775 -15.60 14.95 20.53
N LYS A 776 -16.22 14.16 21.41
CA LYS A 776 -17.68 14.12 21.64
C LYS A 776 -18.30 15.43 22.14
N SER A 777 -17.50 16.46 22.41
CA SER A 777 -17.96 17.79 22.84
C SER A 777 -17.70 18.92 21.85
N PHE A 778 -17.33 18.58 20.60
CA PHE A 778 -17.42 19.46 19.42
C PHE A 778 -18.77 19.30 18.66
N LYS A 779 -19.80 18.77 19.34
CA LYS A 779 -21.16 18.54 18.82
C LYS A 779 -22.20 19.31 19.65
#